data_AF-A0A349YS04-F1
#
_entry.id   AF-A0A349YS04-F1
#
_cell.length_a   1.000
_cell.length_b   1.000
_cell.length_c   1.000
_cell.angle_alpha   90.00
_cell.angle_beta   90.00
_cell.angle_gamma   90.00
#
_symmetry.space_group_name_H-M   'P 1'
#
loop_
_entity.id
_entity.type
_entity.pdbx_description
1 polymer ?
#
loop_
_entity_poly.entity_id
_entity_poly.type
_entity_poly.pdbx_seq_one_letter_code
_entity_poly.pdbx_strand_id
1 'polypeptide(L)'
;MKEQFIRTMKIFCVVMCMAIIGIGVFSIQGDAESYESMYHRACLLPNEPSGQVYTEEIDGILWRVVVDENKNVFINSEATLPENVVIPEIVAGYRVTNIGISAFDNHQEIKDITIPSGVTTIHPFAFTQCFNLININVVPENQAFCSLDGVLYTKQKDVLVSFPNGRTGSYRIPSGVKAIGNFAFDDALLNELWIPESVGAIGTGAFNPCNDNSLYGLYQPLTKIYYEGSHEEVSDLHARLGYFYFDADKKCFQLDIDNIYFLAPDCQIGSEKTEYIQDRYEEIKPIEVKKGSTEKYENNVSYVGGELTYQWYRGTVVYKEVSYNDYVASAFRREIDWDQTLANSELLAGATESSYIPSIRNHSKEPYFCIITNNYMGKTYKTISNVVEIEFEVPEVQVTFSNEYRLEIPGVSLLRGSTLEAPTPEFAGYVFKGWYTDKTYTQPYNFAEKVMENQMIYGKFEIDYTKLAEAVALEKEKRENSEFISQFDQESLDVYVGVVHEAEMMLNSQTACSAEDVNDMVDKLKCAEQGLTKKVLQVSFNSNGGNIFGTRKVTYGEKAIEPEVPMKSGYLFDGWYTDEECFNSYDFGEVVKKDFTLYAKWKLDYSELEKVVCEANVVVNSDFVETGAKKLRLRNTIKTGQKLLDYRNAASLEEIESAISSIREAMVQVLGDTDEKYFVAFEGEQGNMLQTQLISCGECAVEPVPPVKEGYCFVGWYEDKVFTVLYDFRNEVTENKTLYAKWEVDYAQLEEAVAEAKQIVSKEENLVCYTEESVKQYKDKVAQAETMLEEKTAATPEEVKNVIASLLNVLAKKVYQVTFEYSGGVDNTTRIIKYGEKISKPVVPERENYIFDNWYTDSFYTKLYDFEQPVVGDLTIYAKWGVDYSSLATAVECAKSSLNNEEILNMNDSESIGHYQAVLEKAEEMLALENATSYEEVETMVSQLEQAEKTLVRSNLKVWFVSNCDTEAGMQEIVYGEHAVEPDAISYVGYVFLGWYLDQEGTIAYDFSDSVKEDITLYAKWELDYSELQEVISDAQEKIDSGMYNTEKMKFKLYKSNVKKAEVMLLKKSAQSLQEIQEMIQKIKDAEGKLTPA
;
A
#
# COMPACT_ATOMS: atom_id res chain seq x y z
N MET A 1 33.71 48.20 8.72
CA MET A 1 34.85 48.10 7.77
C MET A 1 35.15 46.66 7.32
N LYS A 2 35.65 45.72 8.15
CA LYS A 2 36.04 44.37 7.66
C LYS A 2 34.89 43.63 6.93
N GLU A 3 33.69 43.56 7.54
CA GLU A 3 32.50 42.99 6.88
C GLU A 3 32.07 43.75 5.62
N GLN A 4 32.18 45.08 5.65
CA GLN A 4 31.80 45.95 4.55
C GLN A 4 32.73 45.74 3.34
N PHE A 5 34.03 45.49 3.58
CA PHE A 5 34.99 45.10 2.55
C PHE A 5 34.70 43.70 1.99
N ILE A 6 34.29 42.74 2.83
CA ILE A 6 33.87 41.39 2.40
C ILE A 6 32.58 41.45 1.56
N ARG A 7 31.59 42.26 1.95
CA ARG A 7 30.39 42.52 1.13
C ARG A 7 30.76 43.15 -0.22
N THR A 8 31.60 44.19 -0.23
CA THR A 8 32.05 44.82 -1.49
C THR A 8 32.85 43.85 -2.37
N MET A 9 33.71 42.99 -1.82
CA MET A 9 34.43 41.98 -2.62
C MET A 9 33.50 40.90 -3.20
N LYS A 10 32.52 40.39 -2.44
CA LYS A 10 31.53 39.46 -3.00
C LYS A 10 30.74 40.10 -4.14
N ILE A 11 30.32 41.36 -3.99
CA ILE A 11 29.66 42.13 -5.06
C ILE A 11 30.60 42.28 -6.27
N PHE A 12 31.88 42.59 -6.07
CA PHE A 12 32.84 42.78 -7.17
C PHE A 12 33.08 41.50 -7.98
N CYS A 13 33.13 40.32 -7.33
CA CYS A 13 33.23 39.04 -8.03
C CYS A 13 31.96 38.73 -8.85
N VAL A 14 30.77 38.98 -8.29
CA VAL A 14 29.49 38.78 -9.02
C VAL A 14 29.40 39.73 -10.22
N VAL A 15 29.79 41.00 -10.06
CA VAL A 15 29.82 41.98 -11.15
C VAL A 15 30.82 41.61 -12.26
N MET A 16 31.97 40.99 -11.94
CA MET A 16 32.86 40.44 -12.96
C MET A 16 32.24 39.28 -13.75
N CYS A 17 31.49 38.38 -13.09
CA CYS A 17 30.79 37.30 -13.78
C CYS A 17 29.66 37.83 -14.68
N MET A 18 28.86 38.78 -14.19
CA MET A 18 27.80 39.42 -14.98
C MET A 18 28.34 40.27 -16.15
N ALA A 19 29.57 40.77 -16.08
CA ALA A 19 30.21 41.49 -17.18
C ALA A 19 30.58 40.60 -18.39
N ILE A 20 30.54 39.26 -18.24
CA ILE A 20 30.85 38.30 -19.32
C ILE A 20 29.57 37.84 -20.06
N ILE A 21 28.41 37.92 -19.42
CA ILE A 21 27.10 37.54 -20.00
C ILE A 21 26.24 38.80 -20.11
N GLY A 22 26.31 39.47 -21.25
CA GLY A 22 25.77 40.83 -21.45
C GLY A 22 24.24 40.93 -21.45
N ILE A 23 23.63 41.04 -20.26
CA ILE A 23 22.23 41.39 -20.05
C ILE A 23 22.15 42.65 -19.17
N GLY A 24 21.20 43.55 -19.47
CA GLY A 24 21.12 44.87 -18.86
C GLY A 24 20.53 44.89 -17.44
N VAL A 25 21.05 45.77 -16.58
CA VAL A 25 20.55 45.98 -15.22
C VAL A 25 19.24 46.78 -15.25
N PHE A 26 18.20 46.25 -14.59
CA PHE A 26 17.10 47.04 -14.05
C PHE A 26 16.98 46.78 -12.54
N SER A 27 16.60 47.80 -11.78
CA SER A 27 16.59 47.80 -10.32
C SER A 27 15.18 47.74 -9.76
N ILE A 28 14.93 46.83 -8.81
CA ILE A 28 13.77 46.85 -7.93
C ILE A 28 14.28 46.73 -6.48
N GLN A 29 13.62 47.44 -5.56
CA GLN A 29 13.84 47.31 -4.11
C GLN A 29 12.69 46.50 -3.51
N GLY A 30 13.02 45.51 -2.69
CA GLY A 30 12.06 44.65 -1.98
C GLY A 30 12.80 43.90 -0.86
N ASP A 31 12.09 43.55 0.20
CA ASP A 31 12.67 43.11 1.48
C ASP A 31 13.15 41.63 1.48
N ALA A 32 13.62 41.16 2.64
CA ALA A 32 14.39 39.92 2.76
C ALA A 32 13.54 38.66 2.92
N GLU A 33 13.50 37.82 1.89
CA GLU A 33 13.14 36.39 1.99
C GLU A 33 14.27 35.55 2.63
N SER A 34 13.95 34.33 3.07
CA SER A 34 14.92 33.42 3.68
C SER A 34 15.90 32.80 2.67
N TYR A 35 17.00 32.25 3.18
CA TYR A 35 18.02 31.61 2.36
C TYR A 35 17.56 30.27 1.74
N GLU A 36 16.45 29.68 2.22
CA GLU A 36 15.90 28.41 1.69
C GLU A 36 15.20 28.61 0.33
N SER A 37 14.45 29.72 0.14
CA SER A 37 13.82 30.13 -1.14
C SER A 37 14.83 30.10 -2.30
N MET A 38 16.10 30.42 -2.02
CA MET A 38 17.17 30.42 -3.02
C MET A 38 17.75 29.04 -3.37
N TYR A 39 17.59 28.01 -2.52
CA TYR A 39 18.21 26.69 -2.77
C TYR A 39 17.38 25.83 -3.72
N HIS A 40 16.05 25.74 -3.53
CA HIS A 40 15.17 25.03 -4.47
C HIS A 40 15.15 25.70 -5.85
N ARG A 41 15.06 27.05 -5.91
CA ARG A 41 15.11 27.82 -7.17
C ARG A 41 16.42 27.68 -7.96
N ALA A 42 17.50 27.17 -7.38
CA ALA A 42 18.81 27.07 -8.03
C ALA A 42 19.05 25.74 -8.78
N CYS A 43 18.34 24.67 -8.42
CA CYS A 43 18.69 23.30 -8.85
C CYS A 43 17.80 22.70 -9.96
N LEU A 44 16.65 23.32 -10.27
CA LEU A 44 15.67 22.79 -11.24
C LEU A 44 15.33 23.79 -12.36
N LEU A 45 16.33 24.18 -13.16
CA LEU A 45 16.13 24.96 -14.39
C LEU A 45 16.44 24.19 -15.70
N PRO A 46 15.57 23.25 -16.12
CA PRO A 46 15.44 22.85 -17.52
C PRO A 46 14.33 23.66 -18.22
N ASN A 47 14.57 24.96 -18.44
CA ASN A 47 13.70 25.93 -19.15
C ASN A 47 12.27 26.12 -18.58
N GLU A 48 11.96 27.34 -18.08
CA GLU A 48 10.57 27.81 -18.12
C GLU A 48 10.07 27.79 -19.59
N PRO A 49 8.85 27.33 -19.88
CA PRO A 49 8.31 27.34 -21.24
C PRO A 49 8.18 28.79 -21.72
N SER A 50 8.79 29.10 -22.88
CA SER A 50 8.80 30.43 -23.48
C SER A 50 7.45 30.81 -24.09
N GLY A 51 6.44 30.99 -23.23
CA GLY A 51 5.06 31.28 -23.58
C GLY A 51 4.59 32.65 -23.12
N GLN A 52 3.38 33.04 -23.54
CA GLN A 52 2.70 34.24 -23.03
C GLN A 52 1.95 33.90 -21.76
N VAL A 53 2.16 34.70 -20.71
CA VAL A 53 1.49 34.54 -19.41
C VAL A 53 0.19 35.35 -19.40
N TYR A 54 -0.89 34.72 -18.95
CA TYR A 54 -2.19 35.35 -18.70
C TYR A 54 -2.65 35.02 -17.27
N THR A 55 -3.53 35.84 -16.74
CA THR A 55 -4.13 35.65 -15.41
C THR A 55 -5.61 36.00 -15.45
N GLU A 56 -6.46 35.18 -14.85
CA GLU A 56 -7.90 35.46 -14.67
C GLU A 56 -8.33 35.04 -13.27
N GLU A 57 -9.19 35.84 -12.62
CA GLU A 57 -9.75 35.52 -11.31
C GLU A 57 -11.06 34.76 -11.52
N ILE A 58 -11.14 33.52 -11.03
CA ILE A 58 -12.30 32.63 -11.15
C ILE A 58 -12.59 32.07 -9.77
N ASP A 59 -13.84 32.26 -9.30
CA ASP A 59 -14.32 31.84 -7.97
C ASP A 59 -13.43 32.31 -6.79
N GLY A 60 -12.82 33.50 -6.94
CA GLY A 60 -11.92 34.10 -5.95
C GLY A 60 -10.48 33.60 -5.99
N ILE A 61 -10.15 32.67 -6.90
CA ILE A 61 -8.78 32.17 -7.12
C ILE A 61 -8.18 32.89 -8.33
N LEU A 62 -6.97 33.43 -8.18
CA LEU A 62 -6.22 34.04 -9.29
C LEU A 62 -5.45 32.97 -10.07
N TRP A 63 -6.05 32.46 -11.14
CA TRP A 63 -5.44 31.45 -12.00
C TRP A 63 -4.44 32.09 -12.97
N ARG A 64 -3.17 31.72 -12.86
CA ARG A 64 -2.11 32.06 -13.81
C ARG A 64 -1.94 30.91 -14.80
N VAL A 65 -1.98 31.24 -16.10
CA VAL A 65 -1.68 30.29 -17.19
C VAL A 65 -0.56 30.77 -18.10
N VAL A 66 0.31 29.85 -18.48
CA VAL A 66 1.34 30.05 -19.52
C VAL A 66 0.89 29.34 -20.79
N VAL A 67 0.85 30.08 -21.91
CA VAL A 67 0.46 29.57 -23.24
C VAL A 67 1.70 29.51 -24.13
N ASP A 68 2.14 28.29 -24.50
CA ASP A 68 3.31 28.08 -25.37
C ASP A 68 3.01 28.32 -26.87
N GLU A 69 4.04 28.19 -27.72
CA GLU A 69 3.89 28.33 -29.19
C GLU A 69 2.92 27.31 -29.83
N ASN A 70 2.64 26.19 -29.15
CA ASN A 70 1.70 25.15 -29.57
C ASN A 70 0.28 25.34 -29.01
N LYS A 71 0.08 26.33 -28.13
CA LYS A 71 -1.12 26.58 -27.31
C LYS A 71 -1.39 25.57 -26.21
N ASN A 72 -0.36 24.88 -25.71
CA ASN A 72 -0.43 24.19 -24.42
C ASN A 72 -0.63 25.23 -23.31
N VAL A 73 -1.62 24.99 -22.45
CA VAL A 73 -2.00 25.88 -21.35
C VAL A 73 -1.59 25.25 -20.04
N PHE A 74 -0.53 25.76 -19.42
CA PHE A 74 0.00 25.31 -18.13
C PHE A 74 -0.53 26.19 -17.00
N ILE A 75 -1.18 25.61 -15.99
CA ILE A 75 -1.50 26.29 -14.73
C ILE A 75 -0.34 26.21 -13.75
N ASN A 76 -0.06 27.34 -13.08
CA ASN A 76 0.69 27.42 -11.83
C ASN A 76 -0.10 28.32 -10.86
N SER A 77 -0.14 27.99 -9.56
CA SER A 77 -0.58 28.95 -8.53
C SER A 77 0.61 29.66 -7.89
N GLU A 78 0.42 30.93 -7.52
CA GLU A 78 1.26 31.67 -6.56
C GLU A 78 0.39 32.30 -5.45
N ALA A 79 -0.88 31.90 -5.37
CA ALA A 79 -1.88 32.41 -4.44
C ALA A 79 -2.39 31.29 -3.53
N THR A 80 -2.68 31.59 -2.26
CA THR A 80 -3.29 30.64 -1.31
C THR A 80 -4.61 30.12 -1.87
N LEU A 81 -4.76 28.80 -1.88
CA LEU A 81 -5.90 28.08 -2.44
C LEU A 81 -6.92 27.69 -1.35
N PRO A 82 -8.17 27.37 -1.69
CA PRO A 82 -9.09 26.71 -0.77
C PRO A 82 -8.70 25.24 -0.57
N GLU A 83 -9.21 24.60 0.50
CA GLU A 83 -8.98 23.17 0.74
C GLU A 83 -9.55 22.26 -0.38
N ASN A 84 -10.54 22.76 -1.12
CA ASN A 84 -11.20 22.07 -2.23
C ASN A 84 -10.98 22.88 -3.51
N VAL A 85 -10.05 22.44 -4.36
CA VAL A 85 -9.64 23.13 -5.58
C VAL A 85 -10.31 22.49 -6.80
N VAL A 86 -11.12 23.26 -7.53
CA VAL A 86 -11.63 22.84 -8.86
C VAL A 86 -10.84 23.59 -9.92
N ILE A 87 -10.06 22.87 -10.73
CA ILE A 87 -9.28 23.48 -11.81
C ILE A 87 -10.24 23.86 -12.95
N PRO A 88 -10.28 25.14 -13.40
CA PRO A 88 -11.20 25.58 -14.44
C PRO A 88 -10.94 24.89 -15.80
N GLU A 89 -12.01 24.63 -16.55
CA GLU A 89 -11.92 24.12 -17.92
C GLU A 89 -11.32 25.17 -18.89
N ILE A 90 -11.48 26.46 -18.58
CA ILE A 90 -11.01 27.61 -19.37
C ILE A 90 -10.46 28.68 -18.42
N VAL A 91 -9.30 29.27 -18.75
CA VAL A 91 -8.69 30.43 -18.06
C VAL A 91 -8.18 31.43 -19.10
N ALA A 92 -8.49 32.71 -18.92
CA ALA A 92 -8.20 33.82 -19.83
C ALA A 92 -8.70 33.57 -21.28
N GLY A 93 -9.78 32.81 -21.43
CA GLY A 93 -10.32 32.38 -22.73
C GLY A 93 -9.59 31.20 -23.40
N TYR A 94 -8.56 30.63 -22.76
CA TYR A 94 -7.83 29.45 -23.24
C TYR A 94 -8.27 28.19 -22.48
N ARG A 95 -8.53 27.10 -23.20
CA ARG A 95 -8.91 25.81 -22.58
C ARG A 95 -7.70 25.20 -21.88
N VAL A 96 -7.84 24.78 -20.63
CA VAL A 96 -6.75 24.20 -19.84
C VAL A 96 -6.44 22.79 -20.34
N THR A 97 -5.21 22.56 -20.79
CA THR A 97 -4.77 21.30 -21.40
C THR A 97 -3.65 20.58 -20.64
N ASN A 98 -2.89 21.28 -19.79
CA ASN A 98 -1.71 20.74 -19.14
C ASN A 98 -1.63 21.22 -17.67
N ILE A 99 -1.30 20.34 -16.74
CA ILE A 99 -0.86 20.75 -15.39
C ILE A 99 0.67 20.80 -15.40
N GLY A 100 1.23 21.95 -15.01
CA GLY A 100 2.66 22.27 -15.14
C GLY A 100 3.56 21.60 -14.09
N ILE A 101 4.87 21.76 -14.30
CA ILE A 101 5.88 21.49 -13.27
C ILE A 101 5.67 22.46 -12.10
N SER A 102 5.66 21.92 -10.88
CA SER A 102 5.40 22.64 -9.63
C SER A 102 4.10 23.45 -9.63
N ALA A 103 3.07 23.00 -10.36
CA ALA A 103 1.81 23.73 -10.54
C ALA A 103 1.08 24.04 -9.21
N PHE A 104 1.15 23.10 -8.26
CA PHE A 104 0.58 23.19 -6.91
C PHE A 104 1.61 22.83 -5.83
N ASP A 105 2.91 22.92 -6.13
CA ASP A 105 3.99 22.54 -5.22
C ASP A 105 3.91 23.25 -3.86
N ASN A 106 4.05 22.50 -2.77
CA ASN A 106 4.00 22.99 -1.39
C ASN A 106 2.69 23.72 -0.99
N HIS A 107 1.57 23.51 -1.70
CA HIS A 107 0.26 23.97 -1.25
C HIS A 107 -0.31 23.06 -0.13
N GLN A 108 0.15 23.32 1.09
CA GLN A 108 -0.21 22.59 2.31
C GLN A 108 -1.70 22.67 2.69
N GLU A 109 -2.45 23.58 2.09
CA GLU A 109 -3.86 23.81 2.40
C GLU A 109 -4.84 22.94 1.59
N ILE A 110 -4.42 22.36 0.46
CA ILE A 110 -5.28 21.55 -0.42
C ILE A 110 -5.50 20.16 0.18
N LYS A 111 -6.76 19.71 0.22
CA LYS A 111 -7.18 18.34 0.57
C LYS A 111 -7.78 17.60 -0.62
N ASP A 112 -8.50 18.32 -1.47
CA ASP A 112 -9.18 17.78 -2.64
C ASP A 112 -8.86 18.65 -3.87
N ILE A 113 -8.43 18.04 -4.97
CA ILE A 113 -8.26 18.72 -6.26
C ILE A 113 -9.01 18.02 -7.38
N THR A 114 -9.74 18.78 -8.20
CA THR A 114 -10.56 18.24 -9.31
C THR A 114 -10.02 18.67 -10.66
N ILE A 115 -9.70 17.68 -11.50
CA ILE A 115 -9.11 17.85 -12.83
C ILE A 115 -10.21 17.87 -13.92
N PRO A 116 -10.30 18.92 -14.76
CA PRO A 116 -11.36 19.12 -15.75
C PRO A 116 -11.15 18.27 -17.02
N SER A 117 -12.09 18.36 -17.96
CA SER A 117 -12.12 17.48 -19.15
C SER A 117 -11.06 17.82 -20.20
N GLY A 118 -10.47 19.01 -20.13
CA GLY A 118 -9.44 19.49 -21.06
C GLY A 118 -8.04 18.97 -20.81
N VAL A 119 -7.69 18.58 -19.57
CA VAL A 119 -6.32 18.21 -19.20
C VAL A 119 -5.91 16.88 -19.83
N THR A 120 -4.91 16.91 -20.70
CA THR A 120 -4.35 15.73 -21.40
C THR A 120 -2.97 15.31 -20.89
N THR A 121 -2.25 16.18 -20.19
CA THR A 121 -0.96 15.82 -19.55
C THR A 121 -0.84 16.47 -18.18
N ILE A 122 -0.19 15.77 -17.25
CA ILE A 122 0.10 16.25 -15.90
C ILE A 122 1.59 16.00 -15.66
N HIS A 123 2.32 17.00 -15.20
CA HIS A 123 3.74 16.83 -14.88
C HIS A 123 3.91 15.97 -13.61
N PRO A 124 4.94 15.10 -13.50
CA PRO A 124 5.19 14.33 -12.28
C PRO A 124 5.21 15.19 -11.00
N PHE A 125 6.02 16.25 -11.00
CA PHE A 125 6.07 17.24 -9.92
C PHE A 125 4.90 18.25 -9.93
N ALA A 126 3.67 17.84 -10.26
CA ALA A 126 2.51 18.74 -10.23
C ALA A 126 1.99 19.02 -8.81
N PHE A 127 2.13 18.03 -7.91
CA PHE A 127 1.54 17.98 -6.57
C PHE A 127 2.56 17.67 -5.47
N THR A 128 3.86 17.94 -5.71
CA THR A 128 4.93 17.72 -4.72
C THR A 128 4.66 18.49 -3.43
N GLN A 129 5.11 17.94 -2.30
CA GLN A 129 4.96 18.54 -0.97
C GLN A 129 3.51 18.89 -0.56
N CYS A 130 2.47 18.39 -1.25
CA CYS A 130 1.06 18.64 -0.90
C CYS A 130 0.63 17.73 0.27
N PHE A 131 1.22 17.89 1.46
CA PHE A 131 1.14 16.89 2.54
C PHE A 131 -0.26 16.72 3.17
N ASN A 132 -1.24 17.58 2.85
CA ASN A 132 -2.64 17.40 3.25
C ASN A 132 -3.56 16.95 2.10
N LEU A 133 -3.04 16.74 0.89
CA LEU A 133 -3.82 16.29 -0.27
C LEU A 133 -4.26 14.84 -0.07
N ILE A 134 -5.56 14.61 0.00
CA ILE A 134 -6.19 13.29 0.20
C ILE A 134 -6.76 12.77 -1.13
N ASN A 135 -7.34 13.62 -1.98
CA ASN A 135 -7.99 13.17 -3.22
C ASN A 135 -7.58 13.99 -4.45
N ILE A 136 -7.09 13.31 -5.49
CA ILE A 136 -7.00 13.80 -6.86
C ILE A 136 -8.20 13.25 -7.64
N ASN A 137 -9.24 14.07 -7.75
CA ASN A 137 -10.48 13.80 -8.46
C ASN A 137 -10.36 14.17 -9.95
N VAL A 138 -11.10 13.49 -10.83
CA VAL A 138 -11.10 13.75 -12.28
C VAL A 138 -12.53 13.66 -12.81
N VAL A 139 -12.98 14.65 -13.59
CA VAL A 139 -14.34 14.65 -14.15
C VAL A 139 -14.54 13.48 -15.13
N PRO A 140 -15.74 12.85 -15.17
CA PRO A 140 -16.00 11.67 -16.02
C PRO A 140 -15.66 11.86 -17.51
N GLU A 141 -15.79 13.09 -18.00
CA GLU A 141 -15.59 13.51 -19.39
C GLU A 141 -14.11 13.59 -19.81
N ASN A 142 -13.15 13.61 -18.87
CA ASN A 142 -11.72 13.63 -19.21
C ASN A 142 -11.35 12.35 -19.99
N GLN A 143 -10.60 12.47 -21.09
CA GLN A 143 -10.27 11.33 -21.97
C GLN A 143 -8.87 10.72 -21.72
N ALA A 144 -8.01 11.41 -20.95
CA ALA A 144 -6.64 10.98 -20.67
C ALA A 144 -6.48 10.34 -19.28
N PHE A 145 -7.27 10.77 -18.30
CA PHE A 145 -7.15 10.37 -16.89
C PHE A 145 -8.49 9.94 -16.27
N CYS A 146 -8.41 9.24 -15.15
CA CYS A 146 -9.52 9.06 -14.21
C CYS A 146 -8.99 8.96 -12.78
N SER A 147 -9.83 9.33 -11.81
CA SER A 147 -9.60 9.00 -10.40
C SER A 147 -10.16 7.61 -10.10
N LEU A 148 -9.52 6.92 -9.14
CA LEU A 148 -10.08 5.76 -8.45
C LEU A 148 -9.69 5.87 -6.99
N ASP A 149 -10.68 6.00 -6.10
CA ASP A 149 -10.47 6.19 -4.66
C ASP A 149 -9.48 7.33 -4.35
N GLY A 150 -9.66 8.51 -4.97
CA GLY A 150 -8.79 9.67 -4.79
C GLY A 150 -7.40 9.56 -5.44
N VAL A 151 -7.01 8.42 -6.01
CA VAL A 151 -5.70 8.22 -6.66
C VAL A 151 -5.81 8.42 -8.17
N LEU A 152 -4.80 9.06 -8.77
CA LEU A 152 -4.81 9.46 -10.18
C LEU A 152 -4.24 8.38 -11.10
N TYR A 153 -5.03 7.99 -12.10
CA TYR A 153 -4.67 7.01 -13.13
C TYR A 153 -4.85 7.57 -14.55
N THR A 154 -4.20 6.96 -15.52
CA THR A 154 -4.62 7.00 -16.94
C THR A 154 -6.07 6.53 -17.11
N LYS A 155 -6.77 6.98 -18.15
CA LYS A 155 -8.19 6.62 -18.40
C LYS A 155 -8.43 5.11 -18.50
N GLN A 156 -7.42 4.36 -18.94
CA GLN A 156 -7.39 2.90 -19.09
C GLN A 156 -7.04 2.17 -17.78
N LYS A 157 -6.64 2.89 -16.73
CA LYS A 157 -6.14 2.40 -15.43
C LYS A 157 -4.91 1.47 -15.51
N ASP A 158 -4.16 1.52 -16.61
CA ASP A 158 -2.92 0.77 -16.78
C ASP A 158 -1.67 1.50 -16.25
N VAL A 159 -1.74 2.79 -15.94
CA VAL A 159 -0.67 3.53 -15.25
C VAL A 159 -1.22 4.31 -14.05
N LEU A 160 -0.61 4.12 -12.88
CA LEU A 160 -0.78 5.00 -11.71
C LEU A 160 0.09 6.24 -11.94
N VAL A 161 -0.52 7.42 -12.06
CA VAL A 161 0.14 8.66 -12.50
C VAL A 161 0.64 9.49 -11.32
N SER A 162 -0.17 9.61 -10.26
CA SER A 162 0.20 10.29 -9.02
C SER A 162 -0.68 9.80 -7.87
N PHE A 163 -0.05 9.60 -6.72
CA PHE A 163 -0.66 9.31 -5.44
C PHE A 163 -0.75 10.60 -4.60
N PRO A 164 -1.88 10.88 -3.95
CA PRO A 164 -2.07 12.06 -3.10
C PRO A 164 -1.29 11.93 -1.77
N ASN A 165 -0.31 12.81 -1.57
CA ASN A 165 0.73 12.67 -0.54
C ASN A 165 0.21 12.59 0.90
N GLY A 166 -0.93 13.24 1.20
CA GLY A 166 -1.56 13.26 2.52
C GLY A 166 -2.35 11.99 2.90
N ARG A 167 -2.44 10.99 2.01
CA ARG A 167 -2.99 9.67 2.38
C ARG A 167 -1.95 8.84 3.12
N THR A 168 -2.33 8.39 4.32
CA THR A 168 -1.49 7.59 5.21
C THR A 168 -2.00 6.15 5.35
N GLY A 169 -1.22 5.29 6.02
CA GLY A 169 -1.61 3.90 6.29
C GLY A 169 -1.11 2.92 5.23
N SER A 170 -1.96 1.99 4.78
CA SER A 170 -1.60 0.99 3.77
C SER A 170 -2.38 1.19 2.47
N TYR A 171 -1.72 0.97 1.34
CA TYR A 171 -2.32 1.06 0.00
C TYR A 171 -2.04 -0.19 -0.84
N ARG A 172 -3.03 -0.62 -1.63
CA ARG A 172 -2.87 -1.70 -2.61
C ARG A 172 -3.20 -1.18 -4.00
N ILE A 173 -2.20 -1.23 -4.88
CA ILE A 173 -2.39 -0.87 -6.29
C ILE A 173 -3.33 -1.92 -6.92
N PRO A 174 -4.42 -1.53 -7.63
CA PRO A 174 -5.36 -2.48 -8.21
C PRO A 174 -4.71 -3.42 -9.22
N SER A 175 -5.14 -4.67 -9.24
CA SER A 175 -4.72 -5.65 -10.24
C SER A 175 -5.13 -5.18 -11.65
N GLY A 176 -4.21 -5.33 -12.61
CA GLY A 176 -4.34 -4.81 -13.97
C GLY A 176 -3.65 -3.47 -14.24
N VAL A 177 -3.19 -2.76 -13.20
CA VAL A 177 -2.22 -1.66 -13.36
C VAL A 177 -0.90 -2.25 -13.88
N LYS A 178 -0.35 -1.67 -14.95
CA LYS A 178 0.84 -2.15 -15.66
C LYS A 178 2.10 -1.35 -15.38
N ALA A 179 1.95 -0.10 -14.97
CA ALA A 179 3.07 0.75 -14.62
C ALA A 179 2.76 1.72 -13.47
N ILE A 180 3.82 2.12 -12.77
CA ILE A 180 3.83 3.25 -11.84
C ILE A 180 4.60 4.39 -12.51
N GLY A 181 4.04 5.60 -12.50
CA GLY A 181 4.64 6.79 -13.11
C GLY A 181 5.95 7.24 -12.44
N ASN A 182 6.70 8.10 -13.13
CA ASN A 182 7.83 8.80 -12.51
C ASN A 182 7.30 9.64 -11.34
N PHE A 183 7.99 9.62 -10.19
CA PHE A 183 7.62 10.40 -8.99
C PHE A 183 6.16 10.20 -8.51
N ALA A 184 5.54 9.05 -8.81
CA ALA A 184 4.12 8.84 -8.55
C ALA A 184 3.77 8.74 -7.05
N PHE A 185 4.70 8.36 -6.18
CA PHE A 185 4.56 8.39 -4.71
C PHE A 185 5.68 9.24 -4.06
N ASP A 186 6.15 10.28 -4.76
CA ASP A 186 7.13 11.25 -4.26
C ASP A 186 6.56 11.98 -3.03
N ASP A 187 7.26 11.93 -1.90
CA ASP A 187 6.81 12.33 -0.56
C ASP A 187 5.48 11.71 -0.05
N ALA A 188 5.08 10.52 -0.52
CA ALA A 188 3.85 9.88 -0.03
C ALA A 188 3.97 9.36 1.42
N LEU A 189 3.03 9.74 2.29
CA LEU A 189 3.01 9.41 3.73
C LEU A 189 2.45 7.99 4.05
N LEU A 190 2.65 7.03 3.15
CA LEU A 190 2.24 5.64 3.33
C LEU A 190 3.20 4.87 4.24
N ASN A 191 2.66 3.98 5.07
CA ASN A 191 3.45 3.04 5.87
C ASN A 191 3.76 1.75 5.09
N GLU A 192 2.80 1.26 4.31
CA GLU A 192 2.87 0.01 3.55
C GLU A 192 2.27 0.15 2.15
N LEU A 193 2.96 -0.35 1.13
CA LEU A 193 2.48 -0.38 -0.25
C LEU A 193 2.46 -1.83 -0.78
N TRP A 194 1.37 -2.22 -1.43
CA TRP A 194 1.22 -3.50 -2.12
C TRP A 194 1.15 -3.28 -3.63
N ILE A 195 2.06 -3.92 -4.36
CA ILE A 195 2.25 -3.82 -5.82
C ILE A 195 1.92 -5.19 -6.45
N PRO A 196 0.88 -5.28 -7.30
CA PRO A 196 0.49 -6.54 -7.92
C PRO A 196 1.47 -6.97 -9.00
N GLU A 197 1.48 -8.28 -9.30
CA GLU A 197 2.29 -8.91 -10.36
C GLU A 197 2.20 -8.17 -11.71
N SER A 198 1.04 -7.59 -12.03
CA SER A 198 0.79 -6.92 -13.32
C SER A 198 1.66 -5.69 -13.57
N VAL A 199 2.31 -5.12 -12.55
CA VAL A 199 3.17 -3.92 -12.67
C VAL A 199 4.54 -4.28 -13.27
N GLY A 200 4.59 -4.32 -14.60
CA GLY A 200 5.81 -4.58 -15.38
C GLY A 200 6.74 -3.36 -15.60
N ALA A 201 6.44 -2.19 -15.02
CA ALA A 201 7.31 -1.01 -15.08
C ALA A 201 7.11 -0.05 -13.90
N ILE A 202 8.21 0.55 -13.42
CA ILE A 202 8.20 1.56 -12.35
C ILE A 202 9.03 2.75 -12.84
N GLY A 203 8.48 3.95 -12.70
CA GLY A 203 9.09 5.18 -13.16
C GLY A 203 10.26 5.66 -12.30
N THR A 204 11.09 6.54 -12.86
CA THR A 204 12.21 7.15 -12.14
C THR A 204 11.70 7.93 -10.93
N GLY A 205 12.30 7.70 -9.76
CA GLY A 205 11.94 8.39 -8.52
C GLY A 205 10.55 8.06 -7.97
N ALA A 206 9.89 6.99 -8.45
CA ALA A 206 8.50 6.67 -8.07
C ALA A 206 8.23 6.56 -6.56
N PHE A 207 9.24 6.22 -5.75
CA PHE A 207 9.18 6.11 -4.28
C PHE A 207 10.25 6.95 -3.58
N ASN A 208 10.60 8.11 -4.16
CA ASN A 208 11.63 8.98 -3.61
C ASN A 208 11.16 9.58 -2.26
N PRO A 209 11.92 9.40 -1.15
CA PRO A 209 11.53 9.90 0.15
C PRO A 209 11.93 11.37 0.32
N CYS A 210 11.10 12.14 1.04
CA CYS A 210 11.39 13.52 1.42
C CYS A 210 12.62 13.58 2.34
N ASN A 211 13.78 13.93 1.76
CA ASN A 211 15.09 13.86 2.44
C ASN A 211 15.39 15.06 3.37
N ASP A 212 14.42 15.93 3.67
CA ASP A 212 14.65 17.08 4.55
C ASP A 212 14.32 16.77 6.02
N ASN A 213 15.35 16.33 6.74
CA ASN A 213 15.28 15.95 8.15
C ASN A 213 15.36 17.17 9.11
N SER A 214 14.85 18.36 8.71
CA SER A 214 15.06 19.62 9.45
C SER A 214 13.82 20.38 9.95
N LEU A 215 12.60 20.08 9.47
CA LEU A 215 11.35 20.60 10.07
C LEU A 215 10.37 19.47 10.41
N TYR A 216 9.98 19.40 11.69
CA TYR A 216 9.04 18.44 12.28
C TYR A 216 9.47 16.97 12.18
N GLY A 217 10.18 16.48 13.22
CA GLY A 217 10.55 15.06 13.37
C GLY A 217 9.35 14.15 13.71
N LEU A 218 8.43 13.99 12.76
CA LEU A 218 7.21 13.20 12.89
C LEU A 218 6.89 12.35 11.64
N TYR A 219 7.70 12.42 10.59
CA TYR A 219 7.53 11.63 9.37
C TYR A 219 8.11 10.23 9.54
N GLN A 220 7.33 9.20 9.19
CA GLN A 220 7.86 7.89 8.83
C GLN A 220 7.75 7.75 7.30
N PRO A 221 8.87 7.58 6.57
CA PRO A 221 8.83 7.28 5.14
C PRO A 221 8.32 5.85 4.91
N LEU A 222 7.98 5.52 3.66
CA LEU A 222 7.46 4.22 3.23
C LEU A 222 8.27 3.02 3.76
N THR A 223 7.80 2.42 4.86
CA THR A 223 8.57 1.42 5.63
C THR A 223 8.57 0.02 5.01
N LYS A 224 7.54 -0.30 4.21
CA LYS A 224 7.39 -1.62 3.57
C LYS A 224 6.80 -1.50 2.16
N ILE A 225 7.37 -2.25 1.23
CA ILE A 225 6.77 -2.53 -0.08
C ILE A 225 6.64 -4.05 -0.21
N TYR A 226 5.43 -4.50 -0.53
CA TYR A 226 5.09 -5.88 -0.86
C TYR A 226 4.90 -5.98 -2.37
N TYR A 227 5.52 -6.97 -3.01
CA TYR A 227 5.31 -7.31 -4.42
C TYR A 227 4.73 -8.71 -4.53
N GLU A 228 3.70 -8.88 -5.36
CA GLU A 228 2.87 -10.09 -5.39
C GLU A 228 3.31 -11.13 -6.45
N GLY A 229 4.32 -10.81 -7.27
CA GLY A 229 4.80 -11.68 -8.36
C GLY A 229 5.90 -12.69 -7.98
N SER A 230 6.36 -13.48 -8.97
CA SER A 230 7.22 -14.64 -8.74
C SER A 230 8.71 -14.30 -8.50
N HIS A 231 9.45 -15.29 -7.99
CA HIS A 231 10.84 -15.14 -7.55
C HIS A 231 11.84 -14.81 -8.69
N GLU A 232 11.50 -15.09 -9.94
CA GLU A 232 12.30 -14.69 -11.10
C GLU A 232 12.00 -13.25 -11.52
N GLU A 233 10.72 -12.86 -11.56
CA GLU A 233 10.26 -11.50 -11.92
C GLU A 233 10.74 -10.44 -10.92
N VAL A 234 10.80 -10.80 -9.64
CA VAL A 234 11.42 -9.99 -8.57
C VAL A 234 12.84 -9.55 -8.93
N SER A 235 13.62 -10.34 -9.68
CA SER A 235 15.00 -9.98 -10.05
C SER A 235 15.07 -8.85 -11.08
N ASP A 236 14.14 -8.80 -12.04
CA ASP A 236 14.05 -7.72 -13.02
C ASP A 236 13.47 -6.43 -12.40
N LEU A 237 12.64 -6.58 -11.36
CA LEU A 237 12.17 -5.46 -10.54
C LEU A 237 13.30 -4.81 -9.73
N HIS A 238 14.21 -5.60 -9.13
CA HIS A 238 15.40 -5.10 -8.42
C HIS A 238 16.27 -4.19 -9.30
N ALA A 239 16.46 -4.56 -10.57
CA ALA A 239 17.25 -3.77 -11.52
C ALA A 239 16.61 -2.40 -11.85
N ARG A 240 15.31 -2.24 -11.60
CA ARG A 240 14.52 -1.04 -11.91
C ARG A 240 14.27 -0.14 -10.69
N LEU A 241 14.25 -0.71 -9.48
CA LEU A 241 13.97 0.01 -8.23
C LEU A 241 15.11 0.93 -7.75
N GLY A 242 16.37 0.55 -8.01
CA GLY A 242 17.55 1.39 -7.75
C GLY A 242 17.95 1.50 -6.27
N TYR A 243 19.11 0.92 -5.92
CA TYR A 243 19.76 1.03 -4.59
C TYR A 243 19.00 0.45 -3.39
N PHE A 244 18.45 -0.76 -3.51
CA PHE A 244 18.08 -1.59 -2.36
C PHE A 244 18.82 -2.94 -2.42
N TYR A 245 19.32 -3.40 -1.27
CA TYR A 245 20.04 -4.66 -1.10
C TYR A 245 19.24 -5.61 -0.20
N PHE A 246 19.25 -6.90 -0.52
CA PHE A 246 18.79 -7.99 0.35
C PHE A 246 19.82 -9.11 0.37
N ASP A 247 19.95 -9.79 1.52
CA ASP A 247 20.79 -10.98 1.69
C ASP A 247 19.94 -12.26 1.63
N ALA A 248 20.57 -13.42 1.47
CA ALA A 248 19.95 -14.62 0.88
C ALA A 248 18.86 -15.32 1.72
N ASP A 249 18.77 -15.08 3.03
CA ASP A 249 18.07 -15.95 3.99
C ASP A 249 16.66 -15.50 4.43
N LYS A 250 15.93 -14.80 3.55
CA LYS A 250 14.45 -14.67 3.54
C LYS A 250 13.74 -14.39 4.88
N LYS A 251 14.22 -13.44 5.69
CA LYS A 251 13.44 -12.85 6.79
C LYS A 251 13.55 -11.32 6.79
N CYS A 252 12.41 -10.65 6.97
CA CYS A 252 12.32 -9.19 6.95
C CYS A 252 12.90 -8.57 8.24
N PHE A 253 13.50 -7.37 8.15
CA PHE A 253 13.02 -6.15 8.82
C PHE A 253 13.96 -4.94 8.55
N GLN A 254 13.37 -3.74 8.66
CA GLN A 254 13.97 -2.43 8.95
C GLN A 254 15.10 -1.88 8.03
N LEU A 255 14.80 -0.76 7.38
CA LEU A 255 15.80 0.21 6.89
C LEU A 255 16.14 1.20 8.01
N ASP A 256 17.42 1.44 8.21
CA ASP A 256 17.95 2.48 9.11
C ASP A 256 18.93 3.33 8.27
N ILE A 257 18.57 4.59 8.00
CA ILE A 257 19.24 5.44 6.99
C ILE A 257 19.89 6.64 7.66
N ASP A 258 21.06 6.39 8.26
CA ASP A 258 21.94 7.44 8.74
C ASP A 258 23.32 7.30 8.08
N ASN A 259 23.80 8.38 7.44
CA ASN A 259 25.05 8.51 6.66
C ASN A 259 25.07 7.98 5.20
N ILE A 260 24.81 8.88 4.23
CA ILE A 260 25.43 8.82 2.88
C ILE A 260 26.11 10.17 2.60
N TYR A 261 27.43 10.14 2.36
CA TYR A 261 28.19 11.29 1.84
C TYR A 261 28.30 11.18 0.31
N PHE A 262 27.77 12.17 -0.42
CA PHE A 262 27.96 12.26 -1.86
C PHE A 262 29.40 12.67 -2.23
N LEU A 263 30.01 11.91 -3.14
CA LEU A 263 31.12 12.38 -3.98
C LEU A 263 30.83 12.04 -5.44
N ALA A 264 30.63 13.09 -6.23
CA ALA A 264 30.37 13.04 -7.66
C ALA A 264 30.87 14.36 -8.30
N PRO A 265 31.06 14.41 -9.63
CA PRO A 265 31.50 13.35 -10.52
C PRO A 265 32.74 13.75 -11.34
N ASP A 266 33.46 12.78 -11.90
CA ASP A 266 34.38 13.03 -13.02
C ASP A 266 33.98 12.14 -14.20
N CYS A 267 33.45 12.75 -15.26
CA CYS A 267 32.97 12.06 -16.46
C CYS A 267 33.95 12.27 -17.61
N GLN A 268 34.46 11.18 -18.20
CA GLN A 268 35.08 11.23 -19.52
C GLN A 268 34.54 10.13 -20.45
N ILE A 269 33.96 10.59 -21.56
CA ILE A 269 33.56 9.75 -22.69
C ILE A 269 34.83 9.36 -23.47
N GLY A 270 35.04 8.05 -23.68
CA GLY A 270 36.36 7.49 -24.01
C GLY A 270 36.51 6.63 -25.28
N SER A 271 35.45 6.46 -26.09
CA SER A 271 35.47 5.93 -27.48
C SER A 271 35.99 4.51 -27.79
N GLU A 272 35.46 3.95 -28.89
CA GLU A 272 35.93 2.76 -29.66
C GLU A 272 35.75 1.33 -29.07
N LYS A 273 35.63 0.23 -29.85
CA LYS A 273 34.97 -0.02 -31.17
C LYS A 273 35.05 -1.53 -31.51
N THR A 274 33.96 -2.17 -31.97
CA THR A 274 33.95 -3.50 -32.69
C THR A 274 34.55 -4.71 -31.89
N GLU A 275 34.39 -6.01 -32.21
CA GLU A 275 33.56 -6.76 -33.18
C GLU A 275 33.30 -8.23 -32.70
N TYR A 276 32.14 -8.79 -33.08
CA TYR A 276 31.89 -10.18 -33.54
C TYR A 276 32.36 -11.46 -32.78
N ILE A 277 31.35 -12.27 -32.41
CA ILE A 277 31.12 -13.70 -32.77
C ILE A 277 31.94 -14.88 -32.16
N GLN A 278 31.17 -15.84 -31.59
CA GLN A 278 31.35 -17.33 -31.46
C GLN A 278 32.64 -17.87 -30.76
N ASP A 279 32.69 -19.09 -30.21
CA ASP A 279 31.78 -20.25 -30.33
C ASP A 279 31.68 -21.08 -29.00
N ARG A 280 30.89 -22.16 -29.04
CA ARG A 280 30.71 -23.28 -28.06
C ARG A 280 31.99 -23.69 -27.28
N TYR A 281 31.91 -24.26 -26.07
CA TYR A 281 31.48 -25.66 -25.87
C TYR A 281 31.26 -26.13 -24.40
N GLU A 282 30.31 -27.07 -24.26
CA GLU A 282 30.19 -28.22 -23.31
C GLU A 282 30.03 -28.07 -21.78
N GLU A 283 29.28 -29.04 -21.24
CA GLU A 283 28.95 -29.29 -19.84
C GLU A 283 29.98 -30.22 -19.19
N ILE A 284 30.25 -30.10 -17.88
CA ILE A 284 30.54 -31.28 -17.02
C ILE A 284 29.98 -31.08 -15.60
N LYS A 285 29.21 -32.07 -15.15
CA LYS A 285 29.00 -32.51 -13.75
C LYS A 285 28.91 -34.06 -13.78
N PRO A 286 29.09 -34.79 -12.66
CA PRO A 286 29.80 -34.51 -11.41
C PRO A 286 30.84 -35.63 -11.17
N ILE A 287 31.19 -35.95 -9.91
CA ILE A 287 31.33 -37.33 -9.36
C ILE A 287 31.69 -37.29 -7.85
N GLU A 288 31.06 -38.14 -7.03
CA GLU A 288 31.55 -38.56 -5.71
C GLU A 288 32.20 -39.95 -5.82
N VAL A 289 33.31 -40.22 -5.10
CA VAL A 289 33.70 -41.59 -4.70
C VAL A 289 34.26 -41.58 -3.26
N LYS A 290 33.99 -42.64 -2.48
CA LYS A 290 34.36 -42.79 -1.06
C LYS A 290 35.51 -43.79 -0.83
N LYS A 291 36.22 -43.61 0.30
CA LYS A 291 37.09 -44.57 1.04
C LYS A 291 38.37 -45.10 0.37
N GLY A 292 39.48 -45.06 1.13
CA GLY A 292 40.34 -46.25 1.26
C GLY A 292 41.85 -46.08 1.52
N SER A 293 42.30 -46.53 2.71
CA SER A 293 43.61 -47.17 3.00
C SER A 293 44.97 -46.41 3.01
N THR A 294 45.70 -46.63 4.13
CA THR A 294 47.17 -46.86 4.31
C THR A 294 48.25 -45.77 4.05
N GLU A 295 48.89 -45.38 5.16
CA GLU A 295 50.37 -45.23 5.38
C GLU A 295 51.15 -44.08 4.69
N LYS A 296 51.89 -43.17 5.38
CA LYS A 296 53.13 -43.28 6.21
C LYS A 296 54.41 -43.54 5.36
N TYR A 297 55.59 -42.95 5.63
CA TYR A 297 56.06 -41.96 6.64
C TYR A 297 56.43 -40.62 5.91
N GLU A 298 57.32 -39.67 6.27
CA GLU A 298 58.27 -39.42 7.39
C GLU A 298 58.44 -37.88 7.59
N ASN A 299 59.60 -37.38 8.06
CA ASN A 299 59.85 -35.98 8.48
C ASN A 299 61.18 -35.41 7.93
N ASN A 300 61.31 -34.07 7.77
CA ASN A 300 62.27 -33.24 8.55
C ASN A 300 62.51 -31.78 8.05
N VAL A 301 61.97 -30.80 8.80
CA VAL A 301 62.69 -29.69 9.48
C VAL A 301 63.52 -28.62 8.70
N SER A 302 63.18 -27.35 8.98
CA SER A 302 64.02 -26.10 9.08
C SER A 302 64.27 -25.12 7.91
N TYR A 303 63.54 -23.99 7.97
CA TYR A 303 64.01 -22.61 8.30
C TYR A 303 64.86 -21.75 7.32
N VAL A 304 64.77 -20.41 7.51
CA VAL A 304 65.44 -19.30 6.78
C VAL A 304 64.92 -19.11 5.34
N GLY A 305 64.56 -17.92 4.82
CA GLY A 305 64.75 -16.53 5.28
C GLY A 305 65.50 -15.71 4.20
N GLY A 306 65.17 -14.43 4.02
CA GLY A 306 65.78 -13.54 3.00
C GLY A 306 64.71 -12.72 2.26
N GLU A 307 64.29 -11.55 2.76
CA GLU A 307 64.98 -10.24 2.83
C GLU A 307 64.94 -9.42 1.53
N LEU A 308 64.48 -8.17 1.68
CA LEU A 308 65.12 -7.02 1.04
C LEU A 308 64.99 -5.82 1.99
N THR A 309 66.13 -5.39 2.54
CA THR A 309 66.24 -4.29 3.53
C THR A 309 67.03 -3.13 2.95
N TYR A 310 66.77 -1.89 3.42
CA TYR A 310 67.78 -1.02 4.07
C TYR A 310 67.24 0.41 4.33
N GLN A 311 67.43 0.89 5.56
CA GLN A 311 67.34 2.31 5.97
C GLN A 311 68.75 2.95 5.97
N TRP A 312 68.88 4.25 6.28
CA TRP A 312 69.90 4.83 7.20
C TRP A 312 69.53 6.31 7.56
N TYR A 313 70.26 6.97 8.49
CA TYR A 313 69.72 8.03 9.40
C TYR A 313 70.50 9.36 9.50
N ARG A 314 69.78 10.47 9.81
CA ARG A 314 70.21 11.78 10.44
C ARG A 314 71.23 12.63 9.63
N GLY A 315 71.35 13.97 9.72
CA GLY A 315 70.75 15.09 10.49
C GLY A 315 71.77 16.28 10.60
N THR A 316 71.52 17.55 11.01
CA THR A 316 70.32 18.32 11.43
C THR A 316 70.66 19.85 11.54
N VAL A 317 69.65 20.76 11.67
CA VAL A 317 69.66 22.17 12.19
C VAL A 317 70.14 23.38 11.31
N VAL A 318 69.41 24.52 11.41
CA VAL A 318 69.78 25.98 11.29
C VAL A 318 69.37 26.84 10.05
N TYR A 319 68.53 27.86 10.32
CA TYR A 319 68.28 29.20 9.69
C TYR A 319 67.91 29.46 8.20
N LYS A 320 66.95 30.41 8.08
CA LYS A 320 66.88 31.61 7.20
C LYS A 320 66.12 31.62 5.83
N GLU A 321 64.90 32.16 5.91
CA GLU A 321 64.41 33.41 5.25
C GLU A 321 65.55 34.39 4.81
N VAL A 322 65.48 35.24 3.78
CA VAL A 322 64.45 36.21 3.28
C VAL A 322 64.78 36.51 1.79
N SER A 323 64.04 37.23 0.91
CA SER A 323 62.94 38.23 0.96
C SER A 323 62.36 38.40 -0.49
N TYR A 324 61.53 39.37 -0.92
CA TYR A 324 61.05 40.68 -0.40
C TYR A 324 59.67 41.03 -1.03
N ASN A 325 58.84 41.83 -0.34
CA ASN A 325 57.55 42.44 -0.76
C ASN A 325 56.30 41.54 -1.02
N ASP A 326 55.06 41.95 -0.68
CA ASP A 326 54.63 43.02 0.26
C ASP A 326 53.15 42.91 0.72
N TYR A 327 52.87 43.32 1.96
CA TYR A 327 51.60 43.86 2.54
C TYR A 327 50.25 43.05 2.53
N VAL A 328 49.37 43.10 3.55
CA VAL A 328 49.51 43.40 5.00
C VAL A 328 48.24 43.05 5.82
N ALA A 329 48.40 42.71 7.11
CA ALA A 329 47.42 42.85 8.22
C ALA A 329 46.06 42.10 8.21
N SER A 330 45.41 41.80 9.34
CA SER A 330 45.84 41.66 10.75
C SER A 330 44.77 40.97 11.62
N ALA A 331 45.18 40.57 12.82
CA ALA A 331 44.39 39.90 13.86
C ALA A 331 43.26 40.76 14.49
N PHE A 332 42.47 40.15 15.38
CA PHE A 332 42.29 40.67 16.74
C PHE A 332 42.11 39.51 17.74
N ARG A 333 42.57 39.69 18.99
CA ARG A 333 42.36 38.79 20.15
C ARG A 333 41.42 39.48 21.16
N ARG A 334 41.01 38.72 22.20
CA ARG A 334 40.34 39.09 23.48
C ARG A 334 38.90 38.56 23.55
N GLU A 335 38.32 38.19 24.69
CA GLU A 335 38.77 37.91 26.09
C GLU A 335 37.66 37.04 26.74
N ILE A 336 37.79 36.34 27.89
CA ILE A 336 38.78 36.34 28.99
C ILE A 336 39.00 34.90 29.53
N ASP A 337 39.63 34.72 30.70
CA ASP A 337 39.72 33.47 31.49
C ASP A 337 39.66 33.82 33.00
N TRP A 338 39.48 32.82 33.88
CA TRP A 338 39.43 32.85 35.36
C TRP A 338 38.13 33.32 36.07
N ASP A 339 37.39 32.33 36.59
CA ASP A 339 37.26 32.01 38.04
C ASP A 339 36.99 33.15 39.05
N GLN A 340 35.86 33.08 39.80
CA GLN A 340 35.88 33.03 41.29
C GLN A 340 34.50 32.95 42.01
N THR A 341 34.36 31.90 42.83
CA THR A 341 33.83 31.81 44.22
C THR A 341 32.79 32.76 44.86
N LEU A 342 31.94 32.12 45.69
CA LEU A 342 31.51 32.45 47.07
C LEU A 342 30.18 33.19 47.38
N ALA A 343 29.25 32.37 47.91
CA ALA A 343 28.49 32.54 49.17
C ALA A 343 27.36 33.59 49.31
N ASN A 344 26.12 33.08 49.32
CA ASN A 344 25.09 33.17 50.37
C ASN A 344 23.87 32.30 49.93
N SER A 345 23.03 31.69 50.78
CA SER A 345 23.07 31.43 52.23
C SER A 345 21.97 30.42 52.63
N GLU A 346 22.23 29.63 53.68
CA GLU A 346 21.24 29.05 54.63
C GLU A 346 20.23 27.93 54.26
N LEU A 347 20.44 26.77 54.91
CA LEU A 347 19.51 26.02 55.79
C LEU A 347 18.46 24.99 55.25
N LEU A 348 18.70 23.73 55.65
CA LEU A 348 17.74 22.67 56.07
C LEU A 348 16.82 22.03 55.00
N ALA A 349 16.40 20.76 55.10
CA ALA A 349 16.90 19.56 55.80
C ALA A 349 16.13 18.34 55.26
N GLY A 350 16.62 17.10 55.28
CA GLY A 350 17.92 16.60 55.74
C GLY A 350 18.07 15.10 55.36
N ALA A 351 19.24 14.50 55.63
CA ALA A 351 19.54 13.12 55.24
C ALA A 351 20.13 12.30 56.39
N THR A 352 19.87 10.99 56.37
CA THR A 352 20.59 9.93 57.09
C THR A 352 20.66 8.70 56.17
N GLU A 353 21.73 7.90 56.11
CA GLU A 353 23.02 8.01 56.81
C GLU A 353 24.17 7.39 55.98
N SER A 354 25.42 7.63 56.38
CA SER A 354 26.62 7.25 55.61
C SER A 354 27.52 6.25 56.35
N SER A 355 28.10 5.28 55.63
CA SER A 355 29.22 4.42 56.06
C SER A 355 29.64 3.44 54.95
N TYR A 356 30.87 2.93 54.83
CA TYR A 356 32.20 3.42 55.28
C TYR A 356 33.28 2.75 54.38
N ILE A 357 34.47 3.35 54.26
CA ILE A 357 35.65 2.83 53.51
C ILE A 357 36.77 2.58 54.55
N PRO A 358 37.52 1.44 54.60
CA PRO A 358 38.77 1.33 53.82
C PRO A 358 39.46 -0.05 53.56
N SER A 359 40.03 -0.21 52.35
CA SER A 359 41.34 -0.88 52.06
C SER A 359 41.46 -2.43 52.27
N ILE A 360 42.42 -3.19 51.71
CA ILE A 360 43.81 -2.96 51.21
C ILE A 360 44.09 -3.82 49.94
N ARG A 361 44.95 -3.32 49.01
CA ARG A 361 45.82 -3.94 47.95
C ARG A 361 45.66 -5.46 47.61
N ASN A 362 45.91 -5.94 46.37
CA ASN A 362 46.97 -5.54 45.43
C ASN A 362 46.81 -6.15 44.01
N HIS A 363 47.47 -5.55 42.99
CA HIS A 363 47.60 -6.03 41.59
C HIS A 363 46.29 -6.11 40.76
N SER A 364 46.28 -5.98 39.42
CA SER A 364 47.34 -5.64 38.44
C SER A 364 46.83 -4.66 37.36
N LYS A 365 47.69 -4.30 36.39
CA LYS A 365 47.29 -3.79 35.06
C LYS A 365 46.60 -4.94 34.27
N GLU A 366 45.95 -4.79 33.11
CA GLU A 366 46.14 -3.87 31.96
C GLU A 366 44.80 -3.56 31.24
N PRO A 367 44.77 -2.60 30.28
CA PRO A 367 43.64 -2.37 29.40
C PRO A 367 43.89 -2.70 27.90
N TYR A 368 42.79 -2.92 27.18
CA TYR A 368 42.59 -2.80 25.72
C TYR A 368 43.04 -3.88 24.70
N PHE A 369 42.01 -4.24 23.90
CA PHE A 369 41.98 -4.59 22.46
C PHE A 369 42.38 -5.98 21.90
N CYS A 370 41.34 -6.58 21.27
CA CYS A 370 41.29 -7.09 19.89
C CYS A 370 42.20 -8.24 19.45
N ILE A 371 41.56 -9.35 19.06
CA ILE A 371 42.09 -10.30 18.06
C ILE A 371 41.00 -10.52 17.00
N ILE A 372 41.32 -10.19 15.75
CA ILE A 372 40.67 -10.74 14.57
C ILE A 372 41.63 -11.78 14.00
N THR A 373 41.16 -12.99 13.73
CA THR A 373 41.87 -13.93 12.85
C THR A 373 40.89 -14.68 11.95
N ASN A 374 41.16 -14.58 10.65
CA ASN A 374 40.52 -15.33 9.57
C ASN A 374 40.97 -16.81 9.62
N ASN A 375 40.19 -17.74 9.04
CA ASN A 375 40.49 -19.16 9.08
C ASN A 375 40.14 -19.86 7.75
N TYR A 376 41.15 -20.21 6.95
CA TYR A 376 40.99 -21.02 5.74
C TYR A 376 42.24 -21.89 5.49
N MET A 377 42.02 -23.16 5.12
CA MET A 377 43.02 -24.16 4.68
C MET A 377 44.14 -24.54 5.68
N GLY A 378 44.02 -25.71 6.31
CA GLY A 378 45.13 -26.35 7.05
C GLY A 378 45.84 -27.46 6.25
N LYS A 379 47.17 -27.39 6.12
CA LYS A 379 48.06 -28.54 5.83
C LYS A 379 49.46 -28.31 6.41
N THR A 380 49.94 -29.22 7.28
CA THR A 380 51.32 -29.75 7.33
C THR A 380 51.44 -30.91 8.34
N TYR A 381 52.62 -31.51 8.48
CA TYR A 381 52.80 -32.92 8.90
C TYR A 381 53.20 -33.15 10.38
N LYS A 382 52.78 -34.33 10.91
CA LYS A 382 53.58 -35.36 11.65
C LYS A 382 55.06 -35.03 11.97
N THR A 383 55.70 -35.44 13.08
CA THR A 383 55.34 -36.15 14.36
C THR A 383 56.56 -36.07 15.35
N ILE A 384 56.65 -36.54 16.61
CA ILE A 384 55.80 -37.19 17.65
C ILE A 384 56.27 -36.69 19.05
N SER A 385 55.48 -36.77 20.13
CA SER A 385 55.82 -37.53 21.37
C SER A 385 54.86 -37.33 22.57
N ASN A 386 54.37 -38.46 23.11
CA ASN A 386 54.04 -38.74 24.52
C ASN A 386 53.34 -37.66 25.39
N VAL A 387 52.05 -37.45 25.17
CA VAL A 387 51.07 -37.22 26.24
C VAL A 387 49.93 -38.23 26.04
N VAL A 388 49.40 -38.81 27.13
CA VAL A 388 48.11 -39.51 27.10
C VAL A 388 47.06 -38.49 27.53
N GLU A 389 46.34 -37.97 26.55
CA GLU A 389 45.20 -37.10 26.79
C GLU A 389 43.94 -37.98 26.77
N ILE A 390 43.11 -37.86 27.81
CA ILE A 390 41.85 -38.59 27.92
C ILE A 390 40.77 -37.64 27.45
N GLU A 391 40.25 -37.87 26.24
CA GLU A 391 39.02 -37.21 25.80
C GLU A 391 37.87 -37.64 26.70
N PHE A 392 37.31 -36.68 27.42
CA PHE A 392 36.00 -36.82 28.05
C PHE A 392 34.97 -36.28 27.06
N GLU A 393 34.21 -37.16 26.42
CA GLU A 393 32.95 -36.76 25.79
C GLU A 393 32.05 -36.15 26.88
N VAL A 394 31.90 -34.82 26.84
CA VAL A 394 30.89 -34.13 27.63
C VAL A 394 29.57 -34.35 26.90
N PRO A 395 28.58 -35.05 27.47
CA PRO A 395 27.34 -35.34 26.75
C PRO A 395 26.65 -34.05 26.34
N GLU A 396 26.00 -34.04 25.18
CA GLU A 396 25.04 -32.99 24.86
C GLU A 396 23.75 -33.19 25.66
N VAL A 397 23.11 -32.08 26.02
CA VAL A 397 21.78 -32.04 26.64
C VAL A 397 20.87 -31.15 25.80
N GLN A 398 19.62 -31.58 25.69
CA GLN A 398 18.58 -30.94 24.88
C GLN A 398 17.65 -30.12 25.77
N VAL A 399 17.50 -28.83 25.46
CA VAL A 399 16.46 -27.99 26.05
C VAL A 399 15.37 -27.73 25.03
N THR A 400 14.14 -28.01 25.43
CA THR A 400 12.93 -27.81 24.63
C THR A 400 12.03 -26.78 25.28
N PHE A 401 11.46 -25.90 24.47
CA PHE A 401 10.54 -24.85 24.91
C PHE A 401 9.12 -25.23 24.53
N SER A 402 8.16 -24.94 25.40
CA SER A 402 6.74 -25.18 25.16
C SER A 402 5.91 -24.00 25.67
N ASN A 403 4.81 -23.72 25.01
CA ASN A 403 3.74 -22.86 25.51
C ASN A 403 2.40 -23.41 25.01
N GLU A 404 1.29 -22.94 25.60
CA GLU A 404 -0.03 -23.47 25.28
C GLU A 404 -0.52 -23.07 23.87
N TYR A 405 0.15 -22.11 23.23
CA TYR A 405 -0.14 -21.57 21.90
C TYR A 405 0.70 -22.20 20.77
N ARG A 406 1.55 -23.19 21.07
CA ARG A 406 2.41 -23.94 20.12
C ARG A 406 3.35 -23.10 19.24
N LEU A 407 3.95 -22.01 19.75
CA LEU A 407 5.04 -21.36 19.01
C LEU A 407 6.24 -22.32 18.89
N GLU A 408 6.66 -22.63 17.66
CA GLU A 408 7.85 -23.46 17.38
C GLU A 408 9.13 -22.67 17.65
N ILE A 409 9.54 -22.64 18.91
CA ILE A 409 10.86 -22.17 19.33
C ILE A 409 11.83 -23.37 19.19
N PRO A 410 12.85 -23.31 18.32
CA PRO A 410 13.76 -24.44 18.11
C PRO A 410 14.41 -24.90 19.41
N GLY A 411 14.49 -26.23 19.58
CA GLY A 411 15.22 -26.82 20.70
C GLY A 411 16.71 -26.51 20.63
N VAL A 412 17.34 -26.29 21.78
CA VAL A 412 18.76 -25.92 21.86
C VAL A 412 19.57 -27.13 22.34
N SER A 413 20.53 -27.54 21.52
CA SER A 413 21.61 -28.47 21.88
C SER A 413 22.71 -27.70 22.62
N LEU A 414 23.11 -28.14 23.82
CA LEU A 414 24.26 -27.58 24.52
C LEU A 414 25.06 -28.66 25.27
N LEU A 415 26.36 -28.42 25.46
CA LEU A 415 27.21 -29.31 26.28
C LEU A 415 26.74 -29.31 27.74
N ARG A 416 26.64 -30.50 28.33
CA ARG A 416 26.23 -30.70 29.73
C ARG A 416 27.08 -29.88 30.69
N GLY A 417 26.43 -29.02 31.47
CA GLY A 417 27.07 -28.10 32.40
C GLY A 417 27.28 -26.68 31.84
N SER A 418 26.82 -26.38 30.63
CA SER A 418 26.67 -25.00 30.14
C SER A 418 25.46 -24.30 30.78
N THR A 419 25.47 -22.98 30.80
CA THR A 419 24.28 -22.15 31.07
C THR A 419 23.52 -21.92 29.76
N LEU A 420 22.21 -21.67 29.87
CA LEU A 420 21.33 -21.37 28.75
C LEU A 420 21.05 -19.86 28.73
N GLU A 421 21.11 -19.20 27.58
CA GLU A 421 20.63 -17.82 27.45
C GLU A 421 19.11 -17.80 27.32
N ALA A 422 18.47 -16.76 27.87
CA ALA A 422 17.01 -16.68 27.92
C ALA A 422 16.43 -16.16 26.59
N PRO A 423 15.69 -16.98 25.81
CA PRO A 423 14.97 -16.45 24.66
C PRO A 423 13.81 -15.57 25.14
N THR A 424 13.57 -14.45 24.46
CA THR A 424 12.42 -13.56 24.71
C THR A 424 11.42 -13.72 23.56
N PRO A 425 10.42 -14.62 23.67
CA PRO A 425 9.45 -14.84 22.60
C PRO A 425 8.41 -13.72 22.57
N GLU A 426 8.26 -13.08 21.43
CA GLU A 426 7.19 -12.12 21.16
C GLU A 426 5.96 -12.84 20.63
N PHE A 427 4.77 -12.44 21.10
CA PHE A 427 3.49 -12.99 20.62
C PHE A 427 2.45 -11.87 20.58
N ALA A 428 1.87 -11.62 19.40
CA ALA A 428 1.04 -10.44 19.16
C ALA A 428 -0.20 -10.41 20.07
N GLY A 429 -0.35 -9.32 20.84
CA GLY A 429 -1.46 -9.16 21.78
C GLY A 429 -1.28 -9.86 23.14
N TYR A 430 -0.09 -10.39 23.44
CA TYR A 430 0.20 -11.03 24.72
C TYR A 430 1.55 -10.59 25.32
N VAL A 431 1.54 -10.22 26.59
CA VAL A 431 2.76 -9.90 27.35
C VAL A 431 3.39 -11.19 27.89
N PHE A 432 4.60 -11.49 27.45
CA PHE A 432 5.42 -12.57 28.01
C PHE A 432 5.77 -12.28 29.47
N LYS A 433 5.49 -13.23 30.38
CA LYS A 433 5.74 -13.10 31.83
C LYS A 433 6.93 -13.91 32.34
N GLY A 434 7.55 -14.71 31.48
CA GLY A 434 8.74 -15.49 31.81
C GLY A 434 8.60 -16.99 31.57
N TRP A 435 9.70 -17.68 31.87
CA TRP A 435 9.87 -19.12 31.69
C TRP A 435 9.74 -19.87 33.03
N TYR A 436 9.22 -21.08 32.99
CA TYR A 436 8.89 -21.90 34.17
C TYR A 436 9.29 -23.37 33.96
N THR A 437 9.64 -24.08 35.04
CA THR A 437 9.92 -25.53 34.98
C THR A 437 8.66 -26.38 34.93
N ASP A 438 7.50 -25.81 35.30
CA ASP A 438 6.22 -26.49 35.37
C ASP A 438 5.15 -25.84 34.49
N LYS A 439 4.28 -26.67 33.89
CA LYS A 439 3.15 -26.19 33.08
C LYS A 439 2.11 -25.39 33.89
N THR A 440 2.12 -25.51 35.22
CA THR A 440 1.26 -24.72 36.13
C THR A 440 1.85 -23.35 36.49
N TYR A 441 3.01 -22.96 35.94
CA TYR A 441 3.63 -21.65 36.11
C TYR A 441 3.91 -21.25 37.57
N THR A 442 4.27 -22.23 38.40
CA THR A 442 4.53 -22.05 39.85
C THR A 442 6.02 -21.90 40.20
N GLN A 443 6.92 -22.38 39.34
CA GLN A 443 8.36 -22.40 39.55
C GLN A 443 9.09 -21.74 38.37
N PRO A 444 9.55 -20.48 38.49
CA PRO A 444 10.26 -19.80 37.40
C PRO A 444 11.62 -20.45 37.10
N TYR A 445 11.98 -20.50 35.83
CA TYR A 445 13.25 -21.08 35.35
C TYR A 445 14.41 -20.11 35.57
N ASN A 446 15.54 -20.62 36.11
CA ASN A 446 16.72 -19.82 36.40
C ASN A 446 17.83 -20.06 35.36
N PHE A 447 17.93 -19.18 34.36
CA PHE A 447 18.93 -19.24 33.29
C PHE A 447 20.40 -19.11 33.78
N ALA A 448 20.63 -18.66 35.01
CA ALA A 448 21.97 -18.66 35.62
C ALA A 448 22.43 -20.04 36.10
N GLU A 449 21.53 -21.05 36.13
CA GLU A 449 21.88 -22.42 36.49
C GLU A 449 22.39 -23.22 35.28
N LYS A 450 23.21 -24.24 35.58
CA LYS A 450 23.84 -25.09 34.56
C LYS A 450 22.91 -26.23 34.18
N VAL A 451 22.68 -26.42 32.88
CA VAL A 451 21.84 -27.50 32.36
C VAL A 451 22.60 -28.83 32.45
N MET A 452 22.16 -29.71 33.34
CA MET A 452 22.83 -30.98 33.67
C MET A 452 22.15 -32.22 33.07
N GLU A 453 21.00 -32.07 32.43
CA GLU A 453 20.17 -33.11 31.80
C GLU A 453 19.15 -32.45 30.86
N ASN A 454 18.42 -33.24 30.07
CA ASN A 454 17.42 -32.70 29.13
C ASN A 454 16.25 -32.07 29.88
N GLN A 455 15.77 -30.90 29.43
CA GLN A 455 14.75 -30.12 30.13
C GLN A 455 13.65 -29.62 29.17
N MET A 456 12.44 -29.50 29.71
CA MET A 456 11.28 -28.87 29.06
C MET A 456 10.93 -27.61 29.87
N ILE A 457 10.81 -26.47 29.20
CA ILE A 457 10.60 -25.16 29.84
C ILE A 457 9.33 -24.51 29.28
N TYR A 458 8.45 -24.04 30.15
CA TYR A 458 7.12 -23.53 29.81
C TYR A 458 7.08 -22.00 29.82
N GLY A 459 6.66 -21.39 28.71
CA GLY A 459 6.49 -19.95 28.59
C GLY A 459 5.11 -19.51 29.06
N LYS A 460 5.06 -18.51 29.96
CA LYS A 460 3.81 -17.89 30.40
C LYS A 460 3.54 -16.60 29.63
N PHE A 461 2.32 -16.46 29.13
CA PHE A 461 1.82 -15.27 28.47
C PHE A 461 0.50 -14.83 29.14
N GLU A 462 0.25 -13.53 29.18
CA GLU A 462 -1.02 -12.93 29.62
C GLU A 462 -1.48 -11.91 28.56
N ILE A 463 -2.79 -11.71 28.39
CA ILE A 463 -3.34 -10.80 27.36
C ILE A 463 -2.82 -9.38 27.57
N ASP A 464 -2.40 -8.71 26.50
CA ASP A 464 -1.93 -7.34 26.53
C ASP A 464 -3.10 -6.34 26.40
N TYR A 465 -3.46 -5.74 27.53
CA TYR A 465 -4.49 -4.70 27.61
C TYR A 465 -3.96 -3.28 27.32
N THR A 466 -2.66 -3.09 27.03
CA THR A 466 -2.05 -1.76 26.93
C THR A 466 -2.75 -0.88 25.89
N LYS A 467 -3.04 -1.43 24.69
CA LYS A 467 -3.78 -0.71 23.63
C LYS A 467 -5.18 -0.28 24.06
N LEU A 468 -5.88 -1.12 24.83
CA LEU A 468 -7.21 -0.78 25.36
C LEU A 468 -7.11 0.25 26.49
N ALA A 469 -6.05 0.22 27.30
CA ALA A 469 -5.80 1.22 28.33
C ALA A 469 -5.52 2.60 27.72
N GLU A 470 -4.73 2.66 26.64
CA GLU A 470 -4.45 3.88 25.87
C GLU A 470 -5.73 4.43 25.22
N ALA A 471 -6.51 3.58 24.55
CA ALA A 471 -7.79 3.97 23.94
C ALA A 471 -8.80 4.47 24.98
N VAL A 472 -9.02 3.73 26.07
CA VAL A 472 -9.96 4.13 27.15
C VAL A 472 -9.51 5.43 27.83
N ALA A 473 -8.20 5.67 27.99
CA ALA A 473 -7.70 6.94 28.53
C ALA A 473 -8.01 8.12 27.59
N LEU A 474 -7.82 7.95 26.28
CA LEU A 474 -8.10 8.97 25.27
C LEU A 474 -9.61 9.31 25.19
N GLU A 475 -10.47 8.29 25.07
CA GLU A 475 -11.93 8.49 24.99
C GLU A 475 -12.51 9.09 26.28
N LYS A 476 -11.85 8.83 27.42
CA LYS A 476 -12.18 9.46 28.70
C LYS A 476 -11.82 10.94 28.74
N GLU A 477 -10.66 11.35 28.23
CA GLU A 477 -10.30 12.77 28.11
C GLU A 477 -11.29 13.53 27.22
N LYS A 478 -11.69 12.93 26.07
CA LYS A 478 -12.77 13.47 25.21
C LYS A 478 -14.10 13.57 25.96
N ARG A 479 -14.47 12.56 26.76
CA ARG A 479 -15.69 12.51 27.57
C ARG A 479 -15.70 13.48 28.75
N GLU A 480 -14.55 13.95 29.22
CA GLU A 480 -14.43 15.00 30.24
C GLU A 480 -14.31 16.42 29.63
N ASN A 481 -14.00 16.53 28.33
CA ASN A 481 -13.96 17.79 27.59
C ASN A 481 -15.37 18.33 27.26
N SER A 482 -15.83 19.32 28.03
CA SER A 482 -17.13 19.94 27.84
C SER A 482 -17.34 20.64 26.49
N GLU A 483 -16.28 21.11 25.81
CA GLU A 483 -16.40 21.71 24.48
C GLU A 483 -16.60 20.65 23.38
N PHE A 484 -16.01 19.44 23.53
CA PHE A 484 -16.27 18.29 22.67
C PHE A 484 -17.71 17.80 22.80
N ILE A 485 -18.17 17.54 24.03
CA ILE A 485 -19.54 17.09 24.33
C ILE A 485 -20.58 18.13 23.84
N SER A 486 -20.24 19.42 23.84
CA SER A 486 -21.19 20.47 23.47
C SER A 486 -21.72 20.38 22.03
N GLN A 487 -21.03 19.66 21.14
CA GLN A 487 -21.24 19.68 19.68
C GLN A 487 -22.19 18.58 19.19
N PHE A 488 -22.33 17.49 19.94
CA PHE A 488 -23.01 16.25 19.51
C PHE A 488 -24.36 16.06 20.19
N ASP A 489 -25.32 15.45 19.50
CA ASP A 489 -26.65 15.21 20.07
C ASP A 489 -26.63 14.20 21.23
N GLN A 490 -27.66 14.21 22.07
CA GLN A 490 -27.69 13.38 23.28
C GLN A 490 -27.82 11.87 22.98
N GLU A 491 -28.49 11.48 21.90
CA GLU A 491 -28.75 10.09 21.56
C GLU A 491 -27.47 9.41 21.06
N SER A 492 -26.69 10.07 20.19
CA SER A 492 -25.37 9.56 19.78
C SER A 492 -24.33 9.63 20.90
N LEU A 493 -24.36 10.66 21.76
CA LEU A 493 -23.51 10.74 22.96
C LEU A 493 -23.79 9.62 23.97
N ASP A 494 -25.06 9.29 24.23
CA ASP A 494 -25.43 8.24 25.19
C ASP A 494 -24.95 6.86 24.71
N VAL A 495 -24.99 6.59 23.39
CA VAL A 495 -24.41 5.38 22.78
C VAL A 495 -22.89 5.34 22.94
N TYR A 496 -22.19 6.43 22.57
CA TYR A 496 -20.73 6.55 22.71
C TYR A 496 -20.28 6.35 24.17
N VAL A 497 -20.95 7.01 25.13
CA VAL A 497 -20.68 6.86 26.57
C VAL A 497 -20.94 5.44 27.06
N GLY A 498 -21.92 4.73 26.48
CA GLY A 498 -22.17 3.32 26.75
C GLY A 498 -21.00 2.42 26.38
N VAL A 499 -20.45 2.57 25.16
CA VAL A 499 -19.31 1.77 24.67
C VAL A 499 -18.02 2.10 25.43
N VAL A 500 -17.77 3.38 25.74
CA VAL A 500 -16.66 3.78 26.62
C VAL A 500 -16.76 3.11 28.00
N HIS A 501 -17.97 2.96 28.54
CA HIS A 501 -18.16 2.28 29.82
C HIS A 501 -18.02 0.74 29.72
N GLU A 502 -18.44 0.11 28.63
CA GLU A 502 -18.18 -1.31 28.35
C GLU A 502 -16.67 -1.60 28.31
N ALA A 503 -15.90 -0.74 27.65
CA ALA A 503 -14.45 -0.80 27.59
C ALA A 503 -13.77 -0.52 28.96
N GLU A 504 -14.23 0.49 29.71
CA GLU A 504 -13.80 0.73 31.11
C GLU A 504 -14.02 -0.54 31.96
N MET A 505 -15.18 -1.20 31.85
CA MET A 505 -15.47 -2.42 32.61
C MET A 505 -14.56 -3.58 32.21
N MET A 506 -14.36 -3.82 30.90
CA MET A 506 -13.48 -4.88 30.39
C MET A 506 -12.03 -4.69 30.86
N LEU A 507 -11.51 -3.46 30.78
CA LEU A 507 -10.16 -3.12 31.19
C LEU A 507 -9.94 -3.27 32.71
N ASN A 508 -10.89 -2.79 33.53
CA ASN A 508 -10.79 -2.87 34.99
C ASN A 508 -10.97 -4.29 35.56
N SER A 509 -11.65 -5.18 34.82
CA SER A 509 -11.91 -6.55 35.27
C SER A 509 -11.04 -7.61 34.59
N GLN A 510 -10.35 -7.26 33.49
CA GLN A 510 -9.50 -8.15 32.70
C GLN A 510 -10.22 -9.43 32.23
N THR A 511 -11.46 -9.27 31.78
CA THR A 511 -12.36 -10.38 31.38
C THR A 511 -12.30 -10.79 29.91
N ALA A 512 -11.33 -10.30 29.13
CA ALA A 512 -11.13 -10.79 27.76
C ALA A 512 -10.78 -12.29 27.78
N CYS A 513 -11.34 -13.07 26.85
CA CYS A 513 -11.04 -14.49 26.72
C CYS A 513 -9.83 -14.75 25.82
N SER A 514 -9.49 -13.77 24.98
CA SER A 514 -8.43 -13.76 23.97
C SER A 514 -7.86 -12.35 23.81
N ALA A 515 -6.77 -12.21 23.06
CA ALA A 515 -6.29 -10.89 22.62
C ALA A 515 -7.16 -10.29 21.50
N GLU A 516 -7.99 -11.10 20.84
CA GLU A 516 -8.90 -10.65 19.77
C GLU A 516 -10.07 -9.86 20.34
N ASP A 517 -10.67 -10.31 21.45
CA ASP A 517 -11.72 -9.56 22.19
C ASP A 517 -11.26 -8.14 22.58
N VAL A 518 -9.95 -7.95 22.83
CA VAL A 518 -9.35 -6.66 23.19
C VAL A 518 -9.23 -5.73 21.98
N ASN A 519 -8.90 -6.28 20.80
CA ASN A 519 -8.89 -5.52 19.54
C ASN A 519 -10.33 -5.15 19.14
N ASP A 520 -11.28 -6.09 19.23
CA ASP A 520 -12.70 -5.86 19.02
C ASP A 520 -13.25 -4.72 19.89
N MET A 521 -12.82 -4.64 21.16
CA MET A 521 -13.21 -3.54 22.04
C MET A 521 -12.59 -2.19 21.63
N VAL A 522 -11.33 -2.19 21.18
CA VAL A 522 -10.67 -0.99 20.64
C VAL A 522 -11.35 -0.52 19.35
N ASP A 523 -11.81 -1.42 18.48
CA ASP A 523 -12.49 -1.07 17.24
C ASP A 523 -13.96 -0.68 17.46
N LYS A 524 -14.66 -1.29 18.44
CA LYS A 524 -15.95 -0.78 18.97
C LYS A 524 -15.85 0.68 19.41
N LEU A 525 -14.80 1.06 20.15
CA LEU A 525 -14.60 2.45 20.60
C LEU A 525 -14.48 3.41 19.40
N LYS A 526 -13.67 3.07 18.39
CA LYS A 526 -13.52 3.86 17.15
C LYS A 526 -14.85 4.00 16.40
N CYS A 527 -15.59 2.91 16.26
CA CYS A 527 -16.91 2.92 15.61
C CYS A 527 -17.93 3.75 16.38
N ALA A 528 -17.86 3.75 17.71
CA ALA A 528 -18.72 4.57 18.57
C ALA A 528 -18.40 6.06 18.46
N GLU A 529 -17.12 6.46 18.36
CA GLU A 529 -16.73 7.84 18.06
C GLU A 529 -17.21 8.27 16.66
N GLN A 530 -17.04 7.42 15.64
CA GLN A 530 -17.50 7.69 14.27
C GLN A 530 -19.03 7.78 14.16
N GLY A 531 -19.78 7.24 15.12
CA GLY A 531 -21.24 7.36 15.21
C GLY A 531 -21.75 8.69 15.79
N LEU A 532 -20.87 9.55 16.32
CA LEU A 532 -21.25 10.82 16.94
C LEU A 532 -21.85 11.79 15.91
N THR A 533 -23.12 12.15 16.09
CA THR A 533 -23.86 13.03 15.21
C THR A 533 -23.94 14.44 15.79
N LYS A 534 -23.67 15.46 14.98
CA LYS A 534 -23.64 16.86 15.44
C LYS A 534 -25.05 17.40 15.69
N LYS A 535 -25.20 18.27 16.69
CA LYS A 535 -26.47 18.94 17.02
C LYS A 535 -26.99 19.76 15.84
N VAL A 536 -28.29 19.69 15.62
CA VAL A 536 -29.01 20.60 14.72
C VAL A 536 -29.53 21.79 15.54
N LEU A 537 -29.04 22.97 15.24
CA LEU A 537 -29.33 24.25 15.90
C LEU A 537 -30.37 25.05 15.11
N GLN A 538 -31.00 26.02 15.78
CA GLN A 538 -32.07 26.85 15.24
C GLN A 538 -31.67 28.33 15.14
N VAL A 539 -31.71 28.86 13.92
CA VAL A 539 -31.56 30.29 13.64
C VAL A 539 -32.91 30.85 13.18
N SER A 540 -33.53 31.69 14.01
CA SER A 540 -34.86 32.25 13.78
C SER A 540 -34.78 33.68 13.23
N PHE A 541 -35.62 34.04 12.26
CA PHE A 541 -35.55 35.34 11.57
C PHE A 541 -36.76 36.22 11.93
N ASN A 542 -36.57 37.13 12.88
CA ASN A 542 -37.54 38.16 13.24
C ASN A 542 -37.40 39.38 12.31
N SER A 543 -38.38 39.57 11.44
CA SER A 543 -38.41 40.67 10.47
C SER A 543 -38.69 42.05 11.08
N ASN A 544 -38.93 42.17 12.39
CA ASN A 544 -39.32 43.41 13.06
C ASN A 544 -40.47 44.15 12.33
N GLY A 545 -41.46 43.39 11.84
CA GLY A 545 -42.65 43.90 11.12
C GLY A 545 -42.55 43.91 9.60
N GLY A 546 -41.51 43.30 9.00
CA GLY A 546 -41.51 42.92 7.57
C GLY A 546 -42.11 41.52 7.33
N ASN A 547 -41.96 40.98 6.12
CA ASN A 547 -42.30 39.58 5.82
C ASN A 547 -41.46 38.59 6.65
N ILE A 548 -42.04 37.45 7.03
CA ILE A 548 -41.46 36.47 7.96
C ILE A 548 -40.73 35.37 7.16
N PHE A 549 -39.53 34.99 7.60
CA PHE A 549 -38.73 33.91 6.99
C PHE A 549 -38.61 32.63 7.86
N GLY A 550 -39.32 32.59 8.99
CA GLY A 550 -39.37 31.44 9.88
C GLY A 550 -38.05 31.12 10.58
N THR A 551 -37.81 29.83 10.82
CA THR A 551 -36.63 29.31 11.51
C THR A 551 -35.90 28.32 10.61
N ARG A 552 -34.59 28.54 10.43
CA ARG A 552 -33.71 27.64 9.67
C ARG A 552 -32.96 26.71 10.63
N LYS A 553 -32.77 25.47 10.19
CA LYS A 553 -31.94 24.47 10.87
C LYS A 553 -30.51 24.54 10.31
N VAL A 554 -29.51 24.52 11.18
CA VAL A 554 -28.07 24.59 10.83
C VAL A 554 -27.31 23.61 11.72
N THR A 555 -26.36 22.84 11.20
CA THR A 555 -25.59 21.88 12.03
C THR A 555 -24.55 22.63 12.86
N TYR A 556 -24.22 22.11 14.05
CA TYR A 556 -23.22 22.74 14.93
C TYR A 556 -21.88 22.97 14.21
N GLY A 557 -21.44 24.23 14.14
CA GLY A 557 -20.22 24.64 13.47
C GLY A 557 -20.36 24.97 11.98
N GLU A 558 -21.54 24.79 11.38
CA GLU A 558 -21.84 25.29 10.03
C GLU A 558 -22.23 26.79 10.07
N LYS A 559 -22.25 27.44 8.91
CA LYS A 559 -22.68 28.85 8.77
C LYS A 559 -24.18 28.92 8.51
N ALA A 560 -24.83 29.98 8.99
CA ALA A 560 -26.21 30.25 8.61
C ALA A 560 -26.26 30.72 7.15
N ILE A 561 -27.23 30.22 6.38
CA ILE A 561 -27.52 30.76 5.04
C ILE A 561 -28.37 32.03 5.21
N GLU A 562 -27.97 33.13 4.57
CA GLU A 562 -28.72 34.40 4.58
C GLU A 562 -30.13 34.20 3.94
N PRO A 563 -31.19 34.79 4.49
CA PRO A 563 -32.51 34.76 3.86
C PRO A 563 -32.57 35.76 2.69
N GLU A 564 -33.68 35.73 1.94
CA GLU A 564 -33.97 36.82 1.01
C GLU A 564 -34.09 38.16 1.75
N VAL A 565 -33.91 39.28 1.06
CA VAL A 565 -34.02 40.61 1.67
C VAL A 565 -35.46 40.84 2.14
N PRO A 566 -35.71 41.10 3.44
CA PRO A 566 -37.07 41.34 3.91
C PRO A 566 -37.62 42.66 3.35
N MET A 567 -38.95 42.71 3.20
CA MET A 567 -39.69 43.88 2.75
C MET A 567 -40.60 44.40 3.87
N LYS A 568 -40.64 45.72 4.06
CA LYS A 568 -41.51 46.42 5.00
C LYS A 568 -41.95 47.75 4.38
N SER A 569 -43.26 47.97 4.28
CA SER A 569 -43.81 49.16 3.59
C SER A 569 -43.33 50.46 4.25
N GLY A 570 -42.82 51.40 3.46
CA GLY A 570 -42.26 52.67 3.95
C GLY A 570 -40.85 52.58 4.58
N TYR A 571 -40.18 51.43 4.52
CA TYR A 571 -38.84 51.23 5.07
C TYR A 571 -37.90 50.49 4.11
N LEU A 572 -36.63 50.89 4.11
CA LEU A 572 -35.51 50.18 3.49
C LEU A 572 -34.84 49.26 4.51
N PHE A 573 -34.49 48.04 4.10
CA PHE A 573 -33.76 47.09 4.94
C PHE A 573 -32.32 47.55 5.18
N ASP A 574 -31.81 47.33 6.39
CA ASP A 574 -30.50 47.81 6.87
C ASP A 574 -29.61 46.70 7.49
N GLY A 575 -29.95 45.42 7.25
CA GLY A 575 -29.17 44.27 7.72
C GLY A 575 -29.80 43.50 8.89
N TRP A 576 -29.21 42.34 9.17
CA TRP A 576 -29.59 41.44 10.27
C TRP A 576 -28.72 41.67 11.51
N TYR A 577 -29.33 41.57 12.69
CA TYR A 577 -28.72 41.90 13.98
C TYR A 577 -28.96 40.81 15.03
N THR A 578 -28.04 40.60 15.98
CA THR A 578 -28.16 39.55 17.01
C THR A 578 -28.98 39.95 18.24
N ASP A 579 -29.38 41.22 18.33
CA ASP A 579 -30.16 41.82 19.41
C ASP A 579 -31.36 42.61 18.86
N GLU A 580 -32.43 42.68 19.65
CA GLU A 580 -33.72 43.28 19.25
C GLU A 580 -33.58 44.80 19.02
N GLU A 581 -32.74 45.46 19.80
CA GLU A 581 -32.39 46.87 19.68
C GLU A 581 -31.52 47.20 18.45
N CYS A 582 -31.07 46.17 17.71
CA CYS A 582 -30.33 46.26 16.45
C CYS A 582 -29.00 47.05 16.56
N PHE A 583 -28.20 46.79 17.60
CA PHE A 583 -26.85 47.34 17.79
C PHE A 583 -25.75 46.48 17.16
N ASN A 584 -25.77 45.16 17.37
CA ASN A 584 -24.70 44.24 16.93
C ASN A 584 -25.14 43.51 15.65
N SER A 585 -24.60 43.93 14.51
CA SER A 585 -24.86 43.31 13.21
C SER A 585 -24.32 41.88 13.17
N TYR A 586 -25.11 40.95 12.62
CA TYR A 586 -24.67 39.59 12.38
C TYR A 586 -23.95 39.48 11.03
N ASP A 587 -22.89 38.66 10.99
CA ASP A 587 -22.17 38.29 9.78
C ASP A 587 -22.47 36.82 9.47
N PHE A 588 -23.01 36.52 8.29
CA PHE A 588 -23.25 35.15 7.84
C PHE A 588 -21.95 34.39 7.51
N GLY A 589 -20.79 35.07 7.56
CA GLY A 589 -19.47 34.47 7.64
C GLY A 589 -19.18 33.72 8.95
N GLU A 590 -19.92 33.98 10.04
CA GLU A 590 -19.73 33.34 11.35
C GLU A 590 -20.44 31.99 11.51
N VAL A 591 -19.87 31.11 12.33
CA VAL A 591 -20.38 29.75 12.55
C VAL A 591 -21.41 29.67 13.69
N VAL A 592 -22.45 28.86 13.50
CA VAL A 592 -23.55 28.68 14.44
C VAL A 592 -23.14 27.68 15.53
N LYS A 593 -23.02 28.15 16.77
CA LYS A 593 -22.64 27.33 17.96
C LYS A 593 -23.73 27.20 19.03
N LYS A 594 -24.88 27.86 18.85
CA LYS A 594 -26.07 27.80 19.72
C LYS A 594 -27.30 28.26 18.92
N ASP A 595 -28.49 28.05 19.49
CA ASP A 595 -29.72 28.67 18.98
C ASP A 595 -29.73 30.18 19.23
N PHE A 596 -30.22 30.96 18.28
CA PHE A 596 -30.46 32.40 18.43
C PHE A 596 -31.50 32.96 17.43
N THR A 597 -31.93 34.19 17.67
CA THR A 597 -32.81 34.94 16.77
C THR A 597 -32.05 36.10 16.15
N LEU A 598 -32.25 36.33 14.86
CA LEU A 598 -31.78 37.49 14.12
C LEU A 598 -32.91 38.47 13.88
N TYR A 599 -32.62 39.75 14.05
CA TYR A 599 -33.56 40.86 14.02
C TYR A 599 -33.26 41.77 12.82
N ALA A 600 -34.28 42.05 12.01
CA ALA A 600 -34.13 42.92 10.84
C ALA A 600 -34.13 44.40 11.25
N LYS A 601 -33.15 45.15 10.75
CA LYS A 601 -33.07 46.61 10.93
C LYS A 601 -33.66 47.36 9.75
N TRP A 602 -34.21 48.53 10.04
CA TRP A 602 -35.01 49.32 9.09
C TRP A 602 -34.63 50.80 9.13
N LYS A 603 -34.45 51.40 7.94
CA LYS A 603 -34.35 52.85 7.71
C LYS A 603 -35.62 53.34 7.04
N LEU A 604 -36.06 54.56 7.33
CA LEU A 604 -37.23 55.14 6.66
C LEU A 604 -36.95 55.30 5.15
N ASP A 605 -37.91 54.87 4.32
CA ASP A 605 -37.90 55.22 2.89
C ASP A 605 -38.49 56.62 2.69
N TYR A 606 -37.89 57.36 1.77
CA TYR A 606 -38.27 58.73 1.39
C TYR A 606 -38.67 58.82 -0.09
N SER A 607 -38.60 57.72 -0.86
CA SER A 607 -38.78 57.68 -2.31
C SER A 607 -40.07 58.38 -2.81
N GLU A 608 -41.21 58.10 -2.17
CA GLU A 608 -42.50 58.72 -2.54
C GLU A 608 -42.57 60.20 -2.13
N LEU A 609 -41.88 60.62 -1.06
CA LEU A 609 -41.76 62.04 -0.71
C LEU A 609 -40.87 62.79 -1.72
N GLU A 610 -39.79 62.19 -2.21
CA GLU A 610 -38.96 62.75 -3.29
C GLU A 610 -39.79 62.94 -4.57
N LYS A 611 -40.54 61.90 -4.96
CA LYS A 611 -41.45 61.94 -6.12
C LYS A 611 -42.53 63.03 -5.97
N VAL A 612 -43.24 63.08 -4.83
CA VAL A 612 -44.27 64.09 -4.57
C VAL A 612 -43.70 65.51 -4.49
N VAL A 613 -42.50 65.70 -3.93
CA VAL A 613 -41.78 66.99 -3.94
C VAL A 613 -41.42 67.40 -5.37
N CYS A 614 -40.97 66.47 -6.23
CA CYS A 614 -40.72 66.73 -7.65
C CYS A 614 -42.00 67.12 -8.41
N GLU A 615 -43.09 66.35 -8.27
CA GLU A 615 -44.40 66.64 -8.87
C GLU A 615 -44.93 68.02 -8.45
N ALA A 616 -44.87 68.33 -7.15
CA ALA A 616 -45.30 69.60 -6.59
C ALA A 616 -44.45 70.79 -7.11
N ASN A 617 -43.14 70.60 -7.30
CA ASN A 617 -42.28 71.60 -7.91
C ASN A 617 -42.64 71.87 -9.38
N VAL A 618 -43.04 70.85 -10.15
CA VAL A 618 -43.55 71.04 -11.53
C VAL A 618 -44.84 71.87 -11.52
N VAL A 619 -45.79 71.58 -10.62
CA VAL A 619 -47.03 72.39 -10.48
C VAL A 619 -46.71 73.84 -10.12
N VAL A 620 -45.77 74.10 -9.20
CA VAL A 620 -45.31 75.47 -8.86
C VAL A 620 -44.62 76.18 -10.03
N ASN A 621 -44.00 75.45 -10.96
CA ASN A 621 -43.34 76.03 -12.13
C ASN A 621 -44.26 76.16 -13.36
N SER A 622 -45.51 75.69 -13.30
CA SER A 622 -46.48 75.83 -14.38
C SER A 622 -47.09 77.24 -14.48
N ASP A 623 -47.42 77.66 -15.71
CA ASP A 623 -47.99 78.99 -16.03
C ASP A 623 -49.50 79.11 -15.76
N PHE A 624 -50.21 77.99 -15.62
CA PHE A 624 -51.68 77.93 -15.53
C PHE A 624 -52.27 78.20 -14.13
N VAL A 625 -51.46 78.66 -13.16
CA VAL A 625 -51.88 78.82 -11.75
C VAL A 625 -52.31 80.26 -11.44
N GLU A 626 -53.63 80.50 -11.41
CA GLU A 626 -54.21 81.87 -11.43
C GLU A 626 -54.05 82.74 -10.16
N THR A 627 -53.57 82.23 -9.01
CA THR A 627 -53.46 83.07 -7.78
C THR A 627 -52.13 82.93 -7.02
N GLY A 628 -51.48 84.07 -6.79
CA GLY A 628 -50.17 84.15 -6.12
C GLY A 628 -50.18 83.70 -4.65
N ALA A 629 -51.29 83.86 -3.93
CA ALA A 629 -51.39 83.46 -2.52
C ALA A 629 -51.38 81.93 -2.34
N LYS A 630 -52.16 81.20 -3.15
CA LYS A 630 -52.18 79.72 -3.15
C LYS A 630 -50.81 79.16 -3.56
N LYS A 631 -50.23 79.72 -4.63
CA LYS A 631 -48.89 79.37 -5.15
C LYS A 631 -47.77 79.59 -4.11
N LEU A 632 -47.91 80.57 -3.21
CA LEU A 632 -47.00 80.78 -2.08
C LEU A 632 -47.17 79.74 -0.97
N ARG A 633 -48.40 79.32 -0.65
CA ARG A 633 -48.68 78.28 0.37
C ARG A 633 -48.01 76.96 -0.03
N LEU A 634 -48.27 76.46 -1.24
CA LEU A 634 -47.66 75.22 -1.76
C LEU A 634 -46.12 75.28 -1.74
N ARG A 635 -45.52 76.39 -2.20
CA ARG A 635 -44.07 76.59 -2.17
C ARG A 635 -43.48 76.56 -0.75
N ASN A 636 -44.25 76.92 0.27
CA ASN A 636 -43.81 76.80 1.67
C ASN A 636 -43.92 75.36 2.19
N THR A 637 -44.97 74.61 1.83
CA THR A 637 -45.09 73.19 2.21
C THR A 637 -44.02 72.32 1.54
N ILE A 638 -43.72 72.55 0.26
CA ILE A 638 -42.63 71.86 -0.45
C ILE A 638 -41.29 72.05 0.27
N LYS A 639 -41.01 73.25 0.83
CA LYS A 639 -39.79 73.49 1.62
C LYS A 639 -39.74 72.71 2.93
N THR A 640 -40.88 72.27 3.47
CA THR A 640 -40.91 71.38 4.64
C THR A 640 -40.53 69.97 4.21
N GLY A 641 -41.15 69.44 3.15
CA GLY A 641 -40.78 68.14 2.58
C GLY A 641 -39.31 68.08 2.15
N GLN A 642 -38.84 69.08 1.41
CA GLN A 642 -37.44 69.18 0.98
C GLN A 642 -36.45 69.14 2.16
N LYS A 643 -36.78 69.73 3.32
CA LYS A 643 -35.92 69.62 4.51
C LYS A 643 -35.83 68.19 5.05
N LEU A 644 -36.95 67.46 5.09
CA LEU A 644 -36.97 66.06 5.50
C LEU A 644 -36.14 65.19 4.55
N LEU A 645 -36.10 65.54 3.26
CA LEU A 645 -35.23 64.92 2.26
C LEU A 645 -33.75 65.28 2.46
N ASP A 646 -33.43 66.57 2.46
CA ASP A 646 -32.07 67.13 2.53
C ASP A 646 -31.31 66.71 3.81
N TYR A 647 -32.03 66.53 4.92
CA TYR A 647 -31.46 66.19 6.23
C TYR A 647 -31.82 64.78 6.72
N ARG A 648 -32.64 64.01 5.98
CA ARG A 648 -33.12 62.65 6.34
C ARG A 648 -33.61 62.55 7.80
N ASN A 649 -34.29 63.59 8.28
CA ASN A 649 -34.48 63.85 9.71
C ASN A 649 -35.92 63.59 10.23
N ALA A 650 -36.76 62.87 9.49
CA ALA A 650 -38.09 62.49 9.97
C ALA A 650 -37.96 61.48 11.14
N ALA A 651 -38.75 61.68 12.19
CA ALA A 651 -38.75 60.83 13.38
C ALA A 651 -39.62 59.57 13.23
N SER A 652 -40.57 59.57 12.30
CA SER A 652 -41.44 58.43 11.99
C SER A 652 -41.89 58.44 10.52
N LEU A 653 -42.46 57.33 10.05
CA LEU A 653 -43.12 57.27 8.75
C LEU A 653 -44.32 58.24 8.68
N GLU A 654 -45.04 58.43 9.79
CA GLU A 654 -46.15 59.38 9.90
C GLU A 654 -45.74 60.83 9.60
N GLU A 655 -44.50 61.24 9.93
CA GLU A 655 -43.99 62.58 9.55
C GLU A 655 -43.75 62.70 8.05
N ILE A 656 -43.30 61.63 7.39
CA ILE A 656 -43.11 61.56 5.93
C ILE A 656 -44.47 61.58 5.22
N GLU A 657 -45.42 60.75 5.67
CA GLU A 657 -46.78 60.69 5.15
C GLU A 657 -47.56 61.99 5.38
N SER A 658 -47.42 62.61 6.56
CA SER A 658 -47.99 63.93 6.87
C SER A 658 -47.42 65.03 5.99
N ALA A 659 -46.12 64.99 5.68
CA ALA A 659 -45.51 65.90 4.70
C ALA A 659 -46.03 65.64 3.27
N ILE A 660 -46.18 64.38 2.86
CA ILE A 660 -46.79 63.99 1.57
C ILE A 660 -48.24 64.50 1.48
N SER A 661 -49.08 64.25 2.48
CA SER A 661 -50.47 64.71 2.53
C SER A 661 -50.54 66.23 2.49
N SER A 662 -49.77 66.92 3.34
CA SER A 662 -49.72 68.38 3.36
C SER A 662 -49.33 68.99 2.01
N ILE A 663 -48.42 68.36 1.26
CA ILE A 663 -48.03 68.78 -0.09
C ILE A 663 -49.17 68.50 -1.09
N ARG A 664 -49.75 67.29 -1.08
CA ARG A 664 -50.86 66.89 -1.95
C ARG A 664 -52.11 67.76 -1.74
N GLU A 665 -52.52 68.01 -0.50
CA GLU A 665 -53.58 68.94 -0.14
C GLU A 665 -53.30 70.37 -0.63
N ALA A 666 -52.06 70.84 -0.51
CA ALA A 666 -51.67 72.16 -1.01
C ALA A 666 -51.66 72.21 -2.55
N MET A 667 -51.41 71.09 -3.25
CA MET A 667 -51.57 70.98 -4.70
C MET A 667 -53.06 70.99 -5.09
N VAL A 668 -53.93 70.22 -4.42
CA VAL A 668 -55.38 70.21 -4.67
C VAL A 668 -55.98 71.61 -4.43
N GLN A 669 -55.64 72.26 -3.32
CA GLN A 669 -56.06 73.64 -3.05
C GLN A 669 -55.58 74.63 -4.12
N VAL A 670 -54.43 74.40 -4.77
CA VAL A 670 -53.93 75.19 -5.89
C VAL A 670 -54.72 74.91 -7.18
N LEU A 671 -55.05 73.65 -7.47
CA LEU A 671 -55.64 73.19 -8.73
C LEU A 671 -57.16 73.42 -8.83
N GLY A 672 -57.90 73.34 -7.73
CA GLY A 672 -59.36 73.43 -7.74
C GLY A 672 -60.01 72.16 -7.18
N ASP A 673 -61.21 72.33 -6.62
CA ASP A 673 -61.80 71.38 -5.67
C ASP A 673 -62.87 70.48 -6.31
N THR A 674 -62.83 69.18 -5.99
CA THR A 674 -63.95 68.23 -6.07
C THR A 674 -63.66 66.98 -5.23
N ASP A 675 -64.73 66.44 -4.64
CA ASP A 675 -64.82 65.22 -3.82
C ASP A 675 -64.28 65.29 -2.39
N GLU A 676 -65.17 65.14 -1.41
CA GLU A 676 -64.83 64.68 -0.04
C GLU A 676 -64.29 63.25 -0.11
N LYS A 677 -63.32 62.88 0.75
CA LYS A 677 -62.65 61.57 0.71
C LYS A 677 -62.47 60.95 2.08
N TYR A 678 -62.54 59.62 2.13
CA TYR A 678 -62.42 58.79 3.33
C TYR A 678 -61.27 57.79 3.21
N PHE A 679 -60.73 57.40 4.35
CA PHE A 679 -59.66 56.40 4.45
C PHE A 679 -60.23 55.02 4.76
N VAL A 680 -59.88 54.03 3.93
CA VAL A 680 -60.10 52.61 4.23
C VAL A 680 -58.75 51.97 4.53
N ALA A 681 -58.57 51.59 5.79
CA ALA A 681 -57.38 50.95 6.32
C ALA A 681 -57.52 49.42 6.30
N PHE A 682 -56.44 48.73 5.98
CA PHE A 682 -56.37 47.28 5.90
C PHE A 682 -55.36 46.76 6.92
N GLU A 683 -55.85 46.18 8.02
CA GLU A 683 -55.06 45.68 9.13
C GLU A 683 -54.84 44.17 9.01
N GLY A 684 -53.57 43.76 9.01
CA GLY A 684 -53.12 42.38 9.05
C GLY A 684 -53.01 41.85 10.48
N GLU A 685 -52.02 41.02 10.74
CA GLU A 685 -51.83 40.46 12.07
C GLU A 685 -51.39 41.50 13.10
N GLN A 686 -51.86 41.33 14.34
CA GLN A 686 -51.42 42.04 15.56
C GLN A 686 -51.47 43.57 15.52
N GLY A 687 -52.23 44.18 14.59
CA GLY A 687 -52.30 45.64 14.45
C GLY A 687 -51.44 46.22 13.31
N ASN A 688 -50.77 45.39 12.51
CA ASN A 688 -49.94 45.87 11.41
C ASN A 688 -50.80 46.38 10.24
N MET A 689 -50.57 47.62 9.81
CA MET A 689 -51.29 48.25 8.70
C MET A 689 -50.67 47.84 7.35
N LEU A 690 -51.36 46.98 6.61
CA LEU A 690 -50.89 46.43 5.33
C LEU A 690 -51.03 47.44 4.18
N GLN A 691 -52.16 48.17 4.15
CA GLN A 691 -52.46 49.17 3.12
C GLN A 691 -53.47 50.19 3.65
N THR A 692 -53.45 51.40 3.08
CA THR A 692 -54.54 52.38 3.23
C THR A 692 -54.96 52.87 1.84
N GLN A 693 -56.27 53.01 1.61
CA GLN A 693 -56.85 53.57 0.39
C GLN A 693 -57.59 54.87 0.71
N LEU A 694 -57.56 55.83 -0.22
CA LEU A 694 -58.27 57.11 -0.13
C LEU A 694 -59.38 57.15 -1.18
N ILE A 695 -60.63 56.98 -0.74
CA ILE A 695 -61.81 56.76 -1.58
C ILE A 695 -62.69 58.01 -1.57
N SER A 696 -63.21 58.45 -2.72
CA SER A 696 -64.17 59.57 -2.77
C SER A 696 -65.50 59.17 -2.11
N CYS A 697 -66.19 60.12 -1.48
CA CYS A 697 -67.47 59.90 -0.81
C CYS A 697 -68.52 59.30 -1.77
N GLY A 698 -69.00 58.08 -1.45
CA GLY A 698 -69.94 57.33 -2.28
C GLY A 698 -69.30 56.35 -3.29
N GLU A 699 -67.97 56.35 -3.43
CA GLU A 699 -67.25 55.32 -4.21
C GLU A 699 -67.00 54.07 -3.34
N CYS A 700 -66.77 52.94 -4.00
CA CYS A 700 -66.44 51.67 -3.34
C CYS A 700 -64.94 51.58 -3.01
N ALA A 701 -64.60 50.87 -1.93
CA ALA A 701 -63.21 50.46 -1.69
C ALA A 701 -62.78 49.42 -2.73
N VAL A 702 -61.53 49.47 -3.20
CA VAL A 702 -60.98 48.41 -4.06
C VAL A 702 -60.52 47.27 -3.16
N GLU A 703 -60.87 46.03 -3.48
CA GLU A 703 -60.32 44.88 -2.75
C GLU A 703 -58.79 44.81 -2.97
N PRO A 704 -57.97 44.88 -1.91
CA PRO A 704 -56.53 44.74 -2.04
C PRO A 704 -56.19 43.30 -2.46
N VAL A 705 -54.98 43.08 -2.99
CA VAL A 705 -54.48 41.72 -3.22
C VAL A 705 -54.57 40.94 -1.90
N PRO A 706 -55.20 39.75 -1.87
CA PRO A 706 -55.26 38.93 -0.67
C PRO A 706 -53.87 38.78 -0.05
N PRO A 707 -53.69 39.13 1.24
CA PRO A 707 -52.40 38.97 1.88
C PRO A 707 -52.01 37.49 1.91
N VAL A 708 -50.72 37.19 1.97
CA VAL A 708 -50.20 35.82 2.06
C VAL A 708 -49.63 35.58 3.45
N LYS A 709 -50.00 34.46 4.07
CA LYS A 709 -49.48 33.98 5.35
C LYS A 709 -49.19 32.48 5.22
N GLU A 710 -47.96 32.07 5.48
CA GLU A 710 -47.54 30.68 5.26
C GLU A 710 -48.35 29.69 6.11
N GLY A 711 -48.93 28.66 5.48
CA GLY A 711 -49.75 27.64 6.14
C GLY A 711 -51.16 28.08 6.53
N TYR A 712 -51.63 29.26 6.10
CA TYR A 712 -53.00 29.72 6.34
C TYR A 712 -53.68 30.17 5.05
N CYS A 713 -54.94 29.77 4.88
CA CYS A 713 -55.82 30.34 3.86
C CYS A 713 -56.33 31.72 4.32
N PHE A 714 -56.29 32.71 3.43
CA PHE A 714 -56.99 33.98 3.64
C PHE A 714 -58.50 33.79 3.47
N VAL A 715 -59.29 34.19 4.47
CA VAL A 715 -60.74 33.96 4.51
C VAL A 715 -61.55 35.18 4.07
N GLY A 716 -61.03 36.39 4.32
CA GLY A 716 -61.69 37.64 3.96
C GLY A 716 -61.36 38.81 4.88
N TRP A 717 -61.91 39.97 4.53
CA TRP A 717 -61.79 41.23 5.26
C TRP A 717 -63.03 41.48 6.13
N TYR A 718 -62.85 41.85 7.39
CA TYR A 718 -63.93 42.01 8.38
C TYR A 718 -63.96 43.42 8.98
N GLU A 719 -65.13 43.96 9.33
CA GLU A 719 -65.25 45.28 10.00
C GLU A 719 -64.91 45.24 11.51
N ASP A 720 -64.69 44.05 12.09
CA ASP A 720 -64.45 43.86 13.52
C ASP A 720 -63.31 42.88 13.85
N LYS A 721 -62.55 43.18 14.92
CA LYS A 721 -61.43 42.35 15.41
C LYS A 721 -61.83 41.00 16.02
N VAL A 722 -63.12 40.65 16.05
CA VAL A 722 -63.61 39.31 16.43
C VAL A 722 -64.20 38.54 15.24
N PHE A 723 -64.00 39.05 14.02
CA PHE A 723 -64.31 38.41 12.74
C PHE A 723 -65.77 37.95 12.59
N THR A 724 -66.72 38.82 13.00
CA THR A 724 -68.17 38.53 12.95
C THR A 724 -68.91 39.22 11.79
N VAL A 725 -68.38 40.32 11.26
CA VAL A 725 -68.96 41.12 10.17
C VAL A 725 -68.01 41.14 8.98
N LEU A 726 -68.26 40.26 8.00
CA LEU A 726 -67.51 40.25 6.73
C LEU A 726 -67.88 41.49 5.89
N TYR A 727 -66.86 42.18 5.36
CA TYR A 727 -67.02 43.35 4.51
C TYR A 727 -67.26 42.97 3.05
N ASP A 728 -68.25 43.60 2.40
CA ASP A 728 -68.45 43.50 0.93
C ASP A 728 -67.90 44.77 0.27
N PHE A 729 -66.93 44.61 -0.63
CA PHE A 729 -66.33 45.69 -1.42
C PHE A 729 -67.27 46.37 -2.41
N ARG A 730 -68.53 45.92 -2.51
CA ARG A 730 -69.62 46.62 -3.21
C ARG A 730 -70.31 47.70 -2.37
N ASN A 731 -69.95 47.86 -1.09
CA ASN A 731 -70.49 48.88 -0.22
C ASN A 731 -69.78 50.24 -0.45
N GLU A 732 -70.59 51.29 -0.57
CA GLU A 732 -70.11 52.68 -0.68
C GLU A 732 -69.35 53.10 0.60
N VAL A 733 -68.22 53.78 0.45
CA VAL A 733 -67.44 54.31 1.58
C VAL A 733 -68.00 55.68 1.95
N THR A 734 -68.64 55.76 3.12
CA THR A 734 -69.26 56.99 3.65
C THR A 734 -68.60 57.51 4.93
N GLU A 735 -67.56 56.83 5.42
CA GLU A 735 -66.79 57.17 6.63
C GLU A 735 -65.41 56.49 6.58
N ASN A 736 -64.49 56.89 7.46
CA ASN A 736 -63.22 56.17 7.61
C ASN A 736 -63.46 54.81 8.28
N LYS A 737 -62.86 53.74 7.75
CA LYS A 737 -63.01 52.36 8.26
C LYS A 737 -61.66 51.65 8.35
N THR A 738 -61.56 50.69 9.27
CA THR A 738 -60.46 49.72 9.34
C THR A 738 -61.02 48.31 9.16
N LEU A 739 -60.40 47.54 8.26
CA LEU A 739 -60.81 46.18 7.89
C LEU A 739 -59.72 45.19 8.30
N TYR A 740 -60.11 44.08 8.94
CA TYR A 740 -59.21 43.10 9.55
C TYR A 740 -59.13 41.82 8.73
N ALA A 741 -57.91 41.37 8.43
CA ALA A 741 -57.66 40.12 7.71
C ALA A 741 -57.95 38.89 8.59
N LYS A 742 -58.89 38.02 8.17
CA LYS A 742 -59.12 36.72 8.82
C LYS A 742 -58.37 35.59 8.09
N TRP A 743 -57.85 34.66 8.88
CA TRP A 743 -57.09 33.49 8.44
C TRP A 743 -57.66 32.21 9.05
N GLU A 744 -57.57 31.10 8.31
CA GLU A 744 -57.82 29.73 8.80
C GLU A 744 -56.64 28.84 8.38
N VAL A 745 -56.33 27.78 9.15
CA VAL A 745 -55.20 26.89 8.84
C VAL A 745 -55.43 26.18 7.50
N ASP A 746 -54.40 26.13 6.66
CA ASP A 746 -54.41 25.40 5.40
C ASP A 746 -54.16 23.91 5.64
N TYR A 747 -55.05 23.07 5.11
CA TYR A 747 -55.00 21.61 5.22
C TYR A 747 -54.75 20.92 3.87
N ALA A 748 -54.61 21.64 2.75
CA ALA A 748 -54.54 21.05 1.41
C ALA A 748 -53.40 20.04 1.26
N GLN A 749 -52.23 20.32 1.86
CA GLN A 749 -51.09 19.40 1.87
C GLN A 749 -51.33 18.14 2.74
N LEU A 750 -52.21 18.24 3.76
CA LEU A 750 -52.64 17.08 4.56
C LEU A 750 -53.70 16.26 3.81
N GLU A 751 -54.62 16.91 3.10
CA GLU A 751 -55.60 16.23 2.22
C GLU A 751 -54.88 15.36 1.17
N GLU A 752 -53.83 15.90 0.54
CA GLU A 752 -53.00 15.19 -0.43
C GLU A 752 -52.21 14.03 0.24
N ALA A 753 -51.44 14.30 1.30
CA ALA A 753 -50.64 13.29 1.99
C ALA A 753 -51.49 12.14 2.58
N VAL A 754 -52.68 12.44 3.11
CA VAL A 754 -53.62 11.43 3.62
C VAL A 754 -54.21 10.61 2.46
N ALA A 755 -54.52 11.23 1.32
CA ALA A 755 -55.02 10.50 0.14
C ALA A 755 -53.96 9.54 -0.43
N GLU A 756 -52.69 9.92 -0.46
CA GLU A 756 -51.58 9.03 -0.86
C GLU A 756 -51.37 7.90 0.16
N ALA A 757 -51.31 8.21 1.45
CA ALA A 757 -51.11 7.20 2.49
C ALA A 757 -52.24 6.16 2.54
N LYS A 758 -53.51 6.59 2.36
CA LYS A 758 -54.66 5.69 2.17
C LYS A 758 -54.47 4.76 0.98
N GLN A 759 -53.94 5.23 -0.16
CA GLN A 759 -53.66 4.39 -1.33
C GLN A 759 -52.58 3.34 -1.04
N ILE A 760 -51.51 3.70 -0.35
CA ILE A 760 -50.44 2.76 0.05
C ILE A 760 -51.02 1.63 0.91
N VAL A 761 -51.83 1.98 1.93
CA VAL A 761 -52.47 1.03 2.86
C VAL A 761 -53.55 0.17 2.19
N SER A 762 -54.20 0.65 1.12
CA SER A 762 -55.35 -0.02 0.49
C SER A 762 -55.06 -1.35 -0.21
N LYS A 763 -53.78 -1.68 -0.45
CA LYS A 763 -53.34 -2.90 -1.15
C LYS A 763 -52.44 -3.72 -0.24
N GLU A 764 -52.91 -4.89 0.19
CA GLU A 764 -52.10 -5.78 1.03
C GLU A 764 -50.80 -6.22 0.34
N GLU A 765 -50.81 -6.35 -1.00
CA GLU A 765 -49.63 -6.61 -1.83
C GLU A 765 -48.51 -5.57 -1.63
N ASN A 766 -48.84 -4.29 -1.44
CA ASN A 766 -47.86 -3.23 -1.15
C ASN A 766 -47.21 -3.40 0.24
N LEU A 767 -47.87 -4.12 1.16
CA LEU A 767 -47.47 -4.24 2.57
C LEU A 767 -46.62 -5.49 2.84
N VAL A 768 -46.58 -6.45 1.91
CA VAL A 768 -45.85 -7.73 2.04
C VAL A 768 -44.35 -7.52 2.33
N CYS A 769 -43.75 -6.48 1.77
CA CYS A 769 -42.32 -6.18 1.88
C CYS A 769 -41.92 -5.41 3.15
N TYR A 770 -42.86 -5.03 4.02
CA TYR A 770 -42.63 -4.25 5.24
C TYR A 770 -42.90 -5.06 6.51
N THR A 771 -42.34 -4.62 7.66
CA THR A 771 -42.55 -5.31 8.95
C THR A 771 -43.98 -5.09 9.48
N GLU A 772 -44.56 -6.11 10.12
CA GLU A 772 -45.95 -6.01 10.64
C GLU A 772 -46.13 -4.86 11.63
N GLU A 773 -45.10 -4.60 12.44
CA GLU A 773 -45.08 -3.49 13.40
C GLU A 773 -45.03 -2.12 12.71
N SER A 774 -44.18 -1.91 11.70
CA SER A 774 -44.15 -0.62 10.99
C SER A 774 -45.42 -0.38 10.17
N VAL A 775 -46.00 -1.43 9.57
CA VAL A 775 -47.30 -1.36 8.89
C VAL A 775 -48.42 -1.00 9.87
N LYS A 776 -48.37 -1.50 11.12
CA LYS A 776 -49.33 -1.11 12.16
C LYS A 776 -49.15 0.36 12.57
N GLN A 777 -47.93 0.76 12.93
CA GLN A 777 -47.63 2.15 13.32
C GLN A 777 -48.00 3.15 12.21
N TYR A 778 -47.82 2.76 10.95
CA TYR A 778 -48.24 3.58 9.80
C TYR A 778 -49.76 3.74 9.71
N LYS A 779 -50.52 2.64 9.87
CA LYS A 779 -52.00 2.68 9.92
C LYS A 779 -52.52 3.54 11.07
N ASP A 780 -51.90 3.44 12.25
CA ASP A 780 -52.28 4.23 13.42
C ASP A 780 -52.05 5.75 13.19
N LYS A 781 -50.94 6.13 12.55
CA LYS A 781 -50.64 7.52 12.14
C LYS A 781 -51.58 8.04 11.05
N VAL A 782 -51.94 7.21 10.06
CA VAL A 782 -52.93 7.56 9.03
C VAL A 782 -54.28 7.87 9.67
N ALA A 783 -54.75 7.08 10.63
CA ALA A 783 -55.99 7.36 11.36
C ALA A 783 -55.93 8.65 12.19
N GLN A 784 -54.78 8.98 12.79
CA GLN A 784 -54.56 10.26 13.47
C GLN A 784 -54.65 11.46 12.50
N ALA A 785 -54.05 11.35 11.33
CA ALA A 785 -54.08 12.37 10.29
C ALA A 785 -55.49 12.58 9.70
N GLU A 786 -56.24 11.50 9.48
CA GLU A 786 -57.65 11.54 9.09
C GLU A 786 -58.51 12.27 10.12
N THR A 787 -58.31 11.98 11.41
CA THR A 787 -59.08 12.62 12.50
C THR A 787 -58.82 14.13 12.57
N MET A 788 -57.56 14.55 12.45
CA MET A 788 -57.18 15.98 12.40
C MET A 788 -57.83 16.71 11.22
N LEU A 789 -57.93 16.04 10.07
CA LEU A 789 -58.49 16.60 8.84
C LEU A 789 -60.03 16.70 8.89
N GLU A 790 -60.71 15.65 9.38
CA GLU A 790 -62.19 15.63 9.49
C GLU A 790 -62.71 16.64 10.53
N GLU A 791 -62.03 16.76 11.68
CA GLU A 791 -62.43 17.68 12.75
C GLU A 791 -61.86 19.10 12.61
N LYS A 792 -60.88 19.31 11.71
CA LYS A 792 -60.10 20.56 11.52
C LYS A 792 -59.54 21.11 12.84
N THR A 793 -58.94 20.22 13.63
CA THR A 793 -58.54 20.48 15.03
C THR A 793 -57.15 21.09 15.23
N ALA A 794 -56.34 21.26 14.18
CA ALA A 794 -55.01 21.86 14.31
C ALA A 794 -55.13 23.36 14.66
N ALA A 795 -54.51 23.75 15.78
CA ALA A 795 -54.46 25.14 16.24
C ALA A 795 -53.40 25.96 15.48
N THR A 796 -52.41 25.29 14.87
CA THR A 796 -51.33 25.89 14.09
C THR A 796 -51.00 25.06 12.84
N PRO A 797 -50.45 25.66 11.76
CA PRO A 797 -49.99 24.90 10.61
C PRO A 797 -48.78 24.01 10.92
N GLU A 798 -48.06 24.27 12.01
CA GLU A 798 -46.93 23.46 12.44
C GLU A 798 -47.40 22.08 12.95
N GLU A 799 -48.57 22.00 13.58
CA GLU A 799 -49.21 20.71 13.91
C GLU A 799 -49.54 19.91 12.64
N VAL A 800 -50.05 20.58 11.60
CA VAL A 800 -50.32 19.98 10.29
C VAL A 800 -49.03 19.48 9.63
N LYS A 801 -47.98 20.30 9.59
CA LYS A 801 -46.65 19.93 9.07
C LYS A 801 -46.05 18.72 9.82
N ASN A 802 -46.17 18.68 11.14
CA ASN A 802 -45.67 17.56 11.95
C ASN A 802 -46.45 16.27 11.68
N VAL A 803 -47.77 16.34 11.48
CA VAL A 803 -48.58 15.16 11.09
C VAL A 803 -48.21 14.68 9.68
N ILE A 804 -48.03 15.58 8.70
CA ILE A 804 -47.55 15.22 7.35
C ILE A 804 -46.18 14.55 7.42
N ALA A 805 -45.22 15.14 8.14
CA ALA A 805 -43.89 14.57 8.36
C ALA A 805 -43.96 13.18 9.01
N SER A 806 -44.92 12.95 9.92
CA SER A 806 -45.14 11.65 10.55
C SER A 806 -45.57 10.56 9.55
N LEU A 807 -46.25 10.92 8.45
CA LEU A 807 -46.67 10.02 7.37
C LEU A 807 -45.57 9.75 6.34
N LEU A 808 -44.57 10.62 6.22
CA LEU A 808 -43.53 10.50 5.17
C LEU A 808 -42.45 9.45 5.48
N ASN A 809 -42.26 9.04 6.73
CA ASN A 809 -41.16 8.15 7.12
C ASN A 809 -41.54 7.18 8.25
N VAL A 810 -42.01 5.96 7.91
CA VAL A 810 -42.46 4.92 8.88
C VAL A 810 -42.21 3.49 8.41
N LEU A 811 -42.44 3.18 7.14
CA LEU A 811 -42.51 1.79 6.65
C LEU A 811 -41.13 1.15 6.50
N ALA A 812 -40.71 0.42 7.54
CA ALA A 812 -39.46 -0.34 7.57
C ALA A 812 -39.59 -1.63 6.75
N LYS A 813 -38.77 -1.77 5.69
CA LYS A 813 -38.73 -3.01 4.89
C LYS A 813 -38.29 -4.19 5.75
N LYS A 814 -38.83 -5.38 5.45
CA LYS A 814 -38.27 -6.65 5.93
C LYS A 814 -36.83 -6.80 5.44
N VAL A 815 -36.00 -7.43 6.28
CA VAL A 815 -34.63 -7.83 5.95
C VAL A 815 -34.47 -9.33 6.17
N TYR A 816 -33.55 -9.93 5.43
CA TYR A 816 -33.24 -11.36 5.47
C TYR A 816 -31.73 -11.56 5.59
N GLN A 817 -31.35 -12.63 6.27
CA GLN A 817 -29.96 -13.06 6.38
C GLN A 817 -29.63 -13.99 5.21
N VAL A 818 -28.58 -13.65 4.47
CA VAL A 818 -28.02 -14.54 3.45
C VAL A 818 -26.59 -14.89 3.82
N THR A 819 -26.37 -16.16 4.14
CA THR A 819 -25.07 -16.72 4.53
C THR A 819 -24.42 -17.39 3.33
N PHE A 820 -23.20 -16.96 3.01
CA PHE A 820 -22.32 -17.68 2.09
C PHE A 820 -21.54 -18.72 2.90
N GLU A 821 -21.82 -19.99 2.61
CA GLU A 821 -21.14 -21.15 3.17
C GLU A 821 -20.00 -21.55 2.22
N TYR A 822 -18.76 -21.27 2.62
CA TYR A 822 -17.59 -21.45 1.75
C TYR A 822 -17.05 -22.89 1.77
N SER A 823 -17.60 -23.78 2.61
CA SER A 823 -17.31 -25.21 2.64
C SER A 823 -15.81 -25.54 2.82
N GLY A 824 -15.09 -24.72 3.59
CA GLY A 824 -13.66 -24.87 3.88
C GLY A 824 -12.70 -24.09 2.98
N GLY A 825 -13.13 -22.97 2.38
CA GLY A 825 -12.23 -21.99 1.75
C GLY A 825 -11.90 -20.80 2.67
N VAL A 826 -12.93 -20.16 3.22
CA VAL A 826 -12.84 -19.01 4.15
C VAL A 826 -13.97 -19.11 5.18
N ASP A 827 -13.96 -18.26 6.22
CA ASP A 827 -15.07 -18.17 7.17
C ASP A 827 -16.39 -17.71 6.53
N ASN A 828 -17.51 -18.18 7.09
CA ASN A 828 -18.84 -17.98 6.54
C ASN A 828 -19.34 -16.55 6.72
N THR A 829 -19.43 -15.80 5.61
CA THR A 829 -19.92 -14.42 5.62
C THR A 829 -21.46 -14.38 5.55
N THR A 830 -22.09 -13.59 6.42
CA THR A 830 -23.54 -13.36 6.39
C THR A 830 -23.83 -11.90 6.04
N ARG A 831 -24.71 -11.67 5.06
CA ARG A 831 -25.14 -10.35 4.61
C ARG A 831 -26.62 -10.13 4.93
N ILE A 832 -26.97 -8.92 5.34
CA ILE A 832 -28.36 -8.51 5.58
C ILE A 832 -28.89 -7.82 4.31
N ILE A 833 -29.87 -8.43 3.65
CA ILE A 833 -30.45 -7.96 2.38
C ILE A 833 -31.91 -7.57 2.61
N LYS A 834 -32.39 -6.44 2.05
CA LYS A 834 -33.81 -6.03 2.21
C LYS A 834 -34.69 -6.83 1.24
N TYR A 835 -35.96 -7.01 1.62
CA TYR A 835 -36.96 -7.67 0.77
C TYR A 835 -36.96 -7.11 -0.65
N GLY A 836 -36.83 -8.00 -1.63
CA GLY A 836 -36.90 -7.68 -3.06
C GLY A 836 -35.57 -7.20 -3.69
N GLU A 837 -34.52 -7.00 -2.90
CA GLU A 837 -33.19 -6.64 -3.43
C GLU A 837 -32.46 -7.89 -3.95
N LYS A 838 -31.61 -7.69 -4.96
CA LYS A 838 -30.73 -8.74 -5.51
C LYS A 838 -29.39 -8.74 -4.77
N ILE A 839 -28.71 -9.88 -4.76
CA ILE A 839 -27.37 -9.98 -4.20
C ILE A 839 -26.35 -9.80 -5.31
N SER A 840 -25.38 -8.90 -5.13
CA SER A 840 -24.20 -8.86 -6.01
C SER A 840 -23.44 -10.19 -5.91
N LYS A 841 -23.13 -10.79 -7.06
CA LYS A 841 -22.28 -12.00 -7.12
C LYS A 841 -20.97 -11.70 -6.37
N PRO A 842 -20.59 -12.50 -5.35
CA PRO A 842 -19.34 -12.27 -4.63
C PRO A 842 -18.14 -12.49 -5.57
N VAL A 843 -16.98 -12.01 -5.13
CA VAL A 843 -15.69 -12.44 -5.70
C VAL A 843 -15.65 -13.97 -5.68
N VAL A 844 -15.04 -14.58 -6.71
CA VAL A 844 -14.81 -16.03 -6.73
C VAL A 844 -13.96 -16.37 -5.51
N PRO A 845 -14.41 -17.26 -4.61
CA PRO A 845 -13.60 -17.60 -3.46
C PRO A 845 -12.38 -18.41 -3.90
N GLU A 846 -11.31 -18.25 -3.13
CA GLU A 846 -10.09 -19.04 -3.28
C GLU A 846 -10.04 -20.12 -2.19
N ARG A 847 -9.41 -21.25 -2.51
CA ARG A 847 -9.14 -22.35 -1.60
C ARG A 847 -7.93 -23.11 -2.13
N GLU A 848 -6.90 -23.21 -1.32
CA GLU A 848 -5.64 -23.87 -1.69
C GLU A 848 -5.90 -25.31 -2.17
N ASN A 849 -5.40 -25.65 -3.36
CA ASN A 849 -5.54 -26.96 -4.03
C ASN A 849 -6.98 -27.39 -4.43
N TYR A 850 -7.94 -26.47 -4.48
CA TYR A 850 -9.30 -26.74 -4.98
C TYR A 850 -9.78 -25.69 -5.98
N ILE A 851 -10.44 -26.14 -7.05
CA ILE A 851 -11.01 -25.29 -8.10
C ILE A 851 -12.46 -24.94 -7.74
N PHE A 852 -12.81 -23.66 -7.72
CA PHE A 852 -14.21 -23.24 -7.51
C PHE A 852 -15.07 -23.59 -8.74
N ASP A 853 -16.17 -24.32 -8.52
CA ASP A 853 -17.19 -24.58 -9.54
C ASP A 853 -18.22 -23.44 -9.54
N ASN A 854 -19.16 -23.48 -8.60
CA ASN A 854 -20.32 -22.60 -8.58
C ASN A 854 -20.95 -22.46 -7.19
N TRP A 855 -21.90 -21.54 -7.10
CA TRP A 855 -22.76 -21.30 -5.94
C TRP A 855 -24.08 -22.06 -6.06
N TYR A 856 -24.50 -22.73 -4.97
CA TYR A 856 -25.68 -23.60 -4.92
C TYR A 856 -26.61 -23.24 -3.76
N THR A 857 -27.91 -23.53 -3.90
CA THR A 857 -28.92 -23.29 -2.84
C THR A 857 -29.05 -24.43 -1.82
N ASP A 858 -28.25 -25.49 -1.96
CA ASP A 858 -28.33 -26.71 -1.16
C ASP A 858 -26.95 -27.34 -0.97
N SER A 859 -26.72 -27.92 0.20
CA SER A 859 -25.45 -28.57 0.58
C SER A 859 -25.16 -29.89 -0.15
N PHE A 860 -26.07 -30.34 -1.03
CA PHE A 860 -25.86 -31.46 -1.94
C PHE A 860 -25.50 -30.99 -3.37
N TYR A 861 -25.37 -29.67 -3.57
CA TYR A 861 -25.00 -29.04 -4.84
C TYR A 861 -25.88 -29.45 -6.03
N THR A 862 -27.17 -29.68 -5.79
CA THR A 862 -28.13 -30.14 -6.81
C THR A 862 -28.80 -28.99 -7.57
N LYS A 863 -28.84 -27.78 -6.99
CA LYS A 863 -29.51 -26.61 -7.57
C LYS A 863 -28.63 -25.36 -7.46
N LEU A 864 -28.14 -24.90 -8.61
CA LEU A 864 -27.41 -23.63 -8.77
C LEU A 864 -28.21 -22.44 -8.22
N TYR A 865 -27.51 -21.48 -7.61
CA TYR A 865 -28.10 -20.20 -7.21
C TYR A 865 -28.04 -19.20 -8.36
N ASP A 866 -29.15 -18.50 -8.58
CA ASP A 866 -29.30 -17.45 -9.59
C ASP A 866 -29.32 -16.08 -8.90
N PHE A 867 -28.24 -15.32 -9.10
CA PHE A 867 -28.07 -13.97 -8.54
C PHE A 867 -29.03 -12.93 -9.14
N GLU A 868 -29.73 -13.24 -10.23
CA GLU A 868 -30.80 -12.39 -10.78
C GLU A 868 -32.12 -12.53 -10.01
N GLN A 869 -32.25 -13.49 -9.08
CA GLN A 869 -33.44 -13.63 -8.23
C GLN A 869 -33.42 -12.64 -7.05
N PRO A 870 -34.58 -12.02 -6.72
CA PRO A 870 -34.70 -11.17 -5.54
C PRO A 870 -34.75 -11.99 -4.23
N VAL A 871 -34.17 -11.46 -3.16
CA VAL A 871 -34.21 -12.09 -1.82
C VAL A 871 -35.59 -11.87 -1.19
N VAL A 872 -36.26 -12.97 -0.83
CA VAL A 872 -37.63 -13.01 -0.27
C VAL A 872 -37.74 -13.86 1.01
N GLY A 873 -36.60 -14.32 1.54
CA GLY A 873 -36.48 -15.19 2.70
C GLY A 873 -35.00 -15.38 3.05
N ASP A 874 -34.71 -15.88 4.25
CA ASP A 874 -33.35 -16.24 4.67
C ASP A 874 -32.82 -17.40 3.82
N LEU A 875 -31.51 -17.40 3.54
CA LEU A 875 -30.89 -18.32 2.58
C LEU A 875 -29.44 -18.65 2.95
N THR A 876 -29.05 -19.92 2.82
CA THR A 876 -27.64 -20.33 2.77
C THR A 876 -27.26 -20.65 1.32
N ILE A 877 -26.13 -20.11 0.87
CA ILE A 877 -25.59 -20.32 -0.48
C ILE A 877 -24.24 -21.03 -0.34
N TYR A 878 -24.13 -22.23 -0.88
CA TYR A 878 -23.00 -23.14 -0.69
C TYR A 878 -22.01 -23.02 -1.86
N ALA A 879 -20.72 -22.86 -1.57
CA ALA A 879 -19.64 -22.98 -2.53
C ALA A 879 -19.35 -24.47 -2.82
N LYS A 880 -19.36 -24.85 -4.11
CA LYS A 880 -18.88 -26.16 -4.55
C LYS A 880 -17.43 -26.05 -5.05
N TRP A 881 -16.64 -27.05 -4.68
CA TRP A 881 -15.23 -27.20 -5.03
C TRP A 881 -15.00 -28.50 -5.81
N GLY A 882 -14.15 -28.45 -6.83
CA GLY A 882 -13.47 -29.60 -7.41
C GLY A 882 -12.05 -29.70 -6.87
N VAL A 883 -11.45 -30.89 -6.89
CA VAL A 883 -10.03 -31.09 -6.56
C VAL A 883 -9.17 -30.60 -7.73
N ASP A 884 -8.04 -29.94 -7.47
CA ASP A 884 -7.05 -29.68 -8.53
C ASP A 884 -6.19 -30.92 -8.81
N TYR A 885 -5.93 -31.20 -10.09
CA TYR A 885 -5.09 -32.30 -10.58
C TYR A 885 -3.85 -31.81 -11.33
N SER A 886 -3.56 -30.50 -11.35
CA SER A 886 -2.42 -29.90 -12.06
C SER A 886 -1.07 -30.55 -11.73
N SER A 887 -0.84 -30.84 -10.44
CA SER A 887 0.34 -31.55 -9.94
C SER A 887 0.43 -32.99 -10.46
N LEU A 888 -0.69 -33.73 -10.45
CA LEU A 888 -0.75 -35.11 -10.97
C LEU A 888 -0.60 -35.17 -12.49
N ALA A 889 -1.21 -34.24 -13.23
CA ALA A 889 -1.05 -34.15 -14.69
C ALA A 889 0.43 -33.95 -15.07
N THR A 890 1.13 -33.07 -14.34
CA THR A 890 2.56 -32.82 -14.53
C THR A 890 3.40 -34.07 -14.21
N ALA A 891 3.13 -34.74 -13.08
CA ALA A 891 3.82 -35.97 -12.70
C ALA A 891 3.60 -37.12 -13.70
N VAL A 892 2.38 -37.26 -14.24
CA VAL A 892 2.01 -38.22 -15.28
C VAL A 892 2.75 -37.93 -16.60
N GLU A 893 2.90 -36.66 -17.00
CA GLU A 893 3.64 -36.29 -18.21
C GLU A 893 5.15 -36.52 -18.06
N CYS A 894 5.74 -36.19 -16.90
CA CYS A 894 7.12 -36.54 -16.57
C CYS A 894 7.37 -38.05 -16.64
N ALA A 895 6.51 -38.86 -16.00
CA ALA A 895 6.64 -40.32 -16.00
C ALA A 895 6.50 -40.93 -17.40
N LYS A 896 5.61 -40.38 -18.24
CA LYS A 896 5.53 -40.74 -19.66
C LYS A 896 6.80 -40.38 -20.42
N SER A 897 7.45 -39.26 -20.12
CA SER A 897 8.73 -38.90 -20.72
C SER A 897 9.83 -39.90 -20.33
N SER A 898 9.97 -40.19 -19.03
CA SER A 898 10.94 -41.17 -18.51
C SER A 898 10.75 -42.58 -19.11
N LEU A 899 9.50 -43.05 -19.24
CA LEU A 899 9.18 -44.38 -19.78
C LEU A 899 9.20 -44.47 -21.32
N ASN A 900 9.31 -43.35 -22.04
CA ASN A 900 9.55 -43.34 -23.49
C ASN A 900 11.04 -43.23 -23.87
N ASN A 901 11.94 -43.08 -22.89
CA ASN A 901 13.37 -42.96 -23.14
C ASN A 901 14.05 -44.35 -23.18
N GLU A 902 14.51 -44.78 -24.36
CA GLU A 902 15.19 -46.05 -24.57
C GLU A 902 16.43 -46.23 -23.67
N GLU A 903 17.15 -45.16 -23.29
CA GLU A 903 18.30 -45.28 -22.38
C GLU A 903 17.85 -45.58 -20.93
N ILE A 904 16.72 -45.04 -20.48
CA ILE A 904 16.13 -45.37 -19.16
C ILE A 904 15.59 -46.80 -19.15
N LEU A 905 14.98 -47.24 -20.26
CA LEU A 905 14.47 -48.61 -20.41
C LEU A 905 15.58 -49.66 -20.47
N ASN A 906 16.75 -49.34 -21.06
CA ASN A 906 17.90 -50.25 -21.12
C ASN A 906 18.77 -50.21 -19.84
N MET A 907 18.84 -49.06 -19.16
CA MET A 907 19.61 -48.91 -17.91
C MET A 907 19.01 -49.69 -16.73
N ASN A 908 17.69 -49.86 -16.70
CA ASN A 908 16.96 -50.43 -15.56
C ASN A 908 16.33 -51.80 -15.88
N ASP A 909 15.93 -52.54 -14.85
CA ASP A 909 15.39 -53.89 -15.00
C ASP A 909 13.88 -53.89 -15.30
N SER A 910 13.38 -54.98 -15.90
CA SER A 910 11.98 -55.08 -16.33
C SER A 910 10.95 -55.19 -15.20
N GLU A 911 11.35 -55.60 -13.98
CA GLU A 911 10.45 -55.68 -12.82
C GLU A 911 10.25 -54.30 -12.19
N SER A 912 11.31 -53.50 -12.01
CA SER A 912 11.17 -52.11 -11.53
C SER A 912 10.52 -51.18 -12.56
N ILE A 913 10.85 -51.31 -13.86
CA ILE A 913 10.13 -50.61 -14.94
C ILE A 913 8.64 -51.00 -14.95
N GLY A 914 8.33 -52.28 -14.81
CA GLY A 914 6.95 -52.78 -14.75
C GLY A 914 6.18 -52.25 -13.53
N HIS A 915 6.85 -52.07 -12.38
CA HIS A 915 6.26 -51.43 -11.21
C HIS A 915 5.91 -49.96 -11.49
N TYR A 916 6.83 -49.20 -12.10
CA TYR A 916 6.61 -47.79 -12.43
C TYR A 916 5.45 -47.60 -13.43
N GLN A 917 5.38 -48.45 -14.46
CA GLN A 917 4.25 -48.50 -15.40
C GLN A 917 2.91 -48.78 -14.69
N ALA A 918 2.88 -49.70 -13.72
CA ALA A 918 1.67 -50.06 -12.97
C ALA A 918 1.25 -49.02 -11.89
N VAL A 919 2.10 -48.01 -11.61
CA VAL A 919 1.72 -46.81 -10.84
C VAL A 919 1.22 -45.72 -11.80
N LEU A 920 1.88 -45.53 -12.95
CA LEU A 920 1.44 -44.60 -13.99
C LEU A 920 0.02 -44.91 -14.50
N GLU A 921 -0.31 -46.17 -14.77
CA GLU A 921 -1.66 -46.58 -15.23
C GLU A 921 -2.77 -46.12 -14.25
N LYS A 922 -2.51 -46.16 -12.93
CA LYS A 922 -3.46 -45.69 -11.90
C LYS A 922 -3.54 -44.18 -11.81
N ALA A 923 -2.40 -43.49 -11.98
CA ALA A 923 -2.35 -42.05 -12.03
C ALA A 923 -3.10 -41.50 -13.27
N GLU A 924 -2.97 -42.18 -14.41
CA GLU A 924 -3.78 -41.91 -15.60
C GLU A 924 -5.27 -42.21 -15.39
N GLU A 925 -5.64 -43.31 -14.74
CA GLU A 925 -7.05 -43.62 -14.43
C GLU A 925 -7.68 -42.57 -13.48
N MET A 926 -6.97 -42.18 -12.42
CA MET A 926 -7.41 -41.11 -11.50
C MET A 926 -7.61 -39.78 -12.24
N LEU A 927 -6.63 -39.38 -13.06
CA LEU A 927 -6.67 -38.13 -13.84
C LEU A 927 -7.77 -38.14 -14.92
N ALA A 928 -8.01 -39.29 -15.56
CA ALA A 928 -9.03 -39.43 -16.60
C ALA A 928 -10.47 -39.57 -16.08
N LEU A 929 -10.64 -39.90 -14.80
CA LEU A 929 -11.95 -40.02 -14.14
C LEU A 929 -12.27 -38.84 -13.21
N GLU A 930 -11.31 -37.96 -12.92
CA GLU A 930 -11.42 -36.83 -11.97
C GLU A 930 -12.07 -37.24 -10.62
N ASN A 931 -11.74 -38.45 -10.15
CA ASN A 931 -12.51 -39.18 -9.13
C ASN A 931 -11.96 -39.14 -7.70
N ALA A 932 -10.86 -38.42 -7.45
CA ALA A 932 -10.35 -38.19 -6.10
C ALA A 932 -11.36 -37.39 -5.26
N THR A 933 -11.52 -37.80 -4.00
CA THR A 933 -12.45 -37.22 -3.03
C THR A 933 -11.82 -36.11 -2.19
N SER A 934 -10.49 -36.03 -2.18
CA SER A 934 -9.71 -34.93 -1.60
C SER A 934 -8.38 -34.74 -2.36
N TYR A 935 -7.73 -33.60 -2.18
CA TYR A 935 -6.38 -33.36 -2.72
C TYR A 935 -5.31 -34.28 -2.09
N GLU A 936 -5.50 -34.77 -0.87
CA GLU A 936 -4.59 -35.72 -0.19
C GLU A 936 -4.45 -37.04 -0.97
N GLU A 937 -5.51 -37.49 -1.66
CA GLU A 937 -5.46 -38.66 -2.56
C GLU A 937 -4.64 -38.37 -3.84
N VAL A 938 -4.64 -37.12 -4.31
CA VAL A 938 -3.85 -36.65 -5.47
C VAL A 938 -2.36 -36.54 -5.11
N GLU A 939 -2.03 -35.90 -3.98
CA GLU A 939 -0.66 -35.85 -3.45
C GLU A 939 -0.10 -37.27 -3.18
N THR A 940 -0.93 -38.15 -2.64
CA THR A 940 -0.57 -39.56 -2.42
C THR A 940 -0.22 -40.27 -3.74
N MET A 941 -0.94 -39.98 -4.83
CA MET A 941 -0.65 -40.56 -6.14
C MET A 941 0.63 -39.96 -6.78
N VAL A 942 0.85 -38.65 -6.66
CA VAL A 942 2.10 -37.99 -7.08
C VAL A 942 3.30 -38.57 -6.33
N SER A 943 3.18 -38.73 -5.01
CA SER A 943 4.24 -39.31 -4.16
C SER A 943 4.55 -40.77 -4.54
N GLN A 944 3.53 -41.56 -4.88
CA GLN A 944 3.73 -42.93 -5.39
C GLN A 944 4.44 -42.96 -6.75
N LEU A 945 4.11 -42.04 -7.67
CA LEU A 945 4.80 -41.90 -8.95
C LEU A 945 6.29 -41.55 -8.76
N GLU A 946 6.59 -40.53 -7.95
CA GLU A 946 7.97 -40.14 -7.64
C GLU A 946 8.74 -41.26 -6.94
N GLN A 947 8.10 -41.97 -6.00
CA GLN A 947 8.74 -43.06 -5.28
C GLN A 947 9.07 -44.23 -6.22
N ALA A 948 8.15 -44.57 -7.13
CA ALA A 948 8.35 -45.64 -8.11
C ALA A 948 9.55 -45.34 -9.02
N GLU A 949 9.68 -44.11 -9.54
CA GLU A 949 10.84 -43.66 -10.33
C GLU A 949 12.15 -43.76 -9.52
N LYS A 950 12.13 -43.30 -8.27
CA LYS A 950 13.28 -43.38 -7.35
C LYS A 950 13.66 -44.81 -6.92
N THR A 951 12.80 -45.79 -7.21
CA THR A 951 13.05 -47.23 -6.96
C THR A 951 13.40 -48.05 -8.20
N LEU A 952 13.64 -47.40 -9.36
CA LEU A 952 14.21 -48.08 -10.52
C LEU A 952 15.56 -48.71 -10.17
N VAL A 953 15.70 -50.02 -10.44
CA VAL A 953 16.91 -50.80 -10.18
C VAL A 953 17.64 -51.01 -11.50
N ARG A 954 18.96 -50.80 -11.51
CA ARG A 954 19.77 -50.96 -12.73
C ARG A 954 19.81 -52.42 -13.20
N SER A 955 19.77 -52.61 -14.51
CA SER A 955 19.89 -53.92 -15.15
C SER A 955 21.26 -54.55 -14.89
N ASN A 956 21.25 -55.87 -14.62
CA ASN A 956 22.45 -56.71 -14.60
C ASN A 956 22.75 -57.22 -16.02
N LEU A 957 23.95 -56.93 -16.51
CA LEU A 957 24.49 -57.38 -17.80
C LEU A 957 25.45 -58.55 -17.60
N LYS A 958 25.62 -59.37 -18.64
CA LYS A 958 26.47 -60.56 -18.64
C LYS A 958 27.66 -60.38 -19.57
N VAL A 959 28.83 -60.69 -19.05
CA VAL A 959 30.09 -60.76 -19.80
C VAL A 959 30.56 -62.21 -19.80
N TRP A 960 30.46 -62.89 -20.94
CA TRP A 960 30.93 -64.28 -21.10
C TRP A 960 32.39 -64.30 -21.58
N PHE A 961 33.23 -65.10 -20.92
CA PHE A 961 34.65 -65.22 -21.27
C PHE A 961 34.94 -66.56 -21.94
N VAL A 962 35.17 -66.53 -23.25
CA VAL A 962 35.40 -67.70 -24.11
C VAL A 962 36.91 -67.91 -24.30
N SER A 963 37.50 -68.71 -23.42
CA SER A 963 38.95 -68.95 -23.36
C SER A 963 39.52 -69.81 -24.49
N ASN A 964 38.70 -70.71 -25.06
CA ASN A 964 39.10 -71.72 -26.06
C ASN A 964 40.24 -72.68 -25.60
N CYS A 965 40.49 -72.81 -24.30
CA CYS A 965 41.56 -73.64 -23.73
C CYS A 965 41.04 -74.58 -22.62
N ASP A 966 41.93 -75.36 -22.00
CA ASP A 966 41.62 -76.33 -20.94
C ASP A 966 41.16 -75.71 -19.60
N THR A 967 41.04 -74.37 -19.52
CA THR A 967 40.51 -73.64 -18.35
C THR A 967 39.30 -72.81 -18.74
N GLU A 968 38.16 -73.03 -18.08
CA GLU A 968 36.96 -72.19 -18.20
C GLU A 968 37.24 -70.79 -17.63
N ALA A 969 36.97 -69.72 -18.38
CA ALA A 969 37.13 -68.34 -17.91
C ALA A 969 35.83 -67.72 -17.33
N GLY A 970 34.71 -68.46 -17.38
CA GLY A 970 33.49 -68.13 -16.66
C GLY A 970 32.60 -67.05 -17.31
N MET A 971 31.75 -66.48 -16.48
CA MET A 971 30.81 -65.41 -16.81
C MET A 971 30.76 -64.44 -15.62
N GLN A 972 30.80 -63.13 -15.89
CA GLN A 972 30.60 -62.09 -14.89
C GLN A 972 29.24 -61.43 -15.07
N GLU A 973 28.57 -61.18 -13.96
CA GLU A 973 27.33 -60.41 -13.88
C GLU A 973 27.67 -59.06 -13.25
N ILE A 974 27.41 -57.97 -13.98
CA ILE A 974 27.82 -56.60 -13.65
C ILE A 974 26.67 -55.62 -13.85
N VAL A 975 26.67 -54.48 -13.18
CA VAL A 975 25.58 -53.50 -13.31
C VAL A 975 25.77 -52.65 -14.57
N TYR A 976 24.67 -52.29 -15.25
CA TYR A 976 24.71 -51.41 -16.44
C TYR A 976 25.56 -50.15 -16.20
N GLY A 977 26.53 -49.94 -17.11
CA GLY A 977 27.48 -48.84 -17.07
C GLY A 977 28.74 -49.08 -16.23
N GLU A 978 28.86 -50.20 -15.52
CA GLU A 978 30.10 -50.60 -14.86
C GLU A 978 31.09 -51.26 -15.85
N HIS A 979 32.32 -51.49 -15.37
CA HIS A 979 33.38 -52.13 -16.13
C HIS A 979 33.42 -53.63 -15.86
N ALA A 980 33.66 -54.44 -16.91
CA ALA A 980 34.07 -55.82 -16.72
C ALA A 980 35.42 -55.89 -15.99
N VAL A 981 35.67 -56.98 -15.26
CA VAL A 981 36.98 -57.24 -14.64
C VAL A 981 37.75 -58.24 -15.50
N GLU A 982 39.04 -58.01 -15.77
CA GLU A 982 39.84 -59.01 -16.49
C GLU A 982 39.99 -60.29 -15.63
N PRO A 983 39.68 -61.50 -16.16
CA PRO A 983 39.81 -62.74 -15.40
C PRO A 983 41.24 -63.04 -14.93
N ASP A 984 41.35 -63.78 -13.82
CA ASP A 984 42.63 -64.31 -13.33
C ASP A 984 43.43 -65.03 -14.43
N ALA A 985 44.76 -64.91 -14.37
CA ALA A 985 45.70 -65.26 -15.45
C ALA A 985 45.48 -66.66 -16.07
N ILE A 986 44.71 -66.70 -17.15
CA ILE A 986 44.46 -67.89 -17.97
C ILE A 986 45.73 -68.36 -18.68
N SER A 987 45.83 -69.66 -18.91
CA SER A 987 46.97 -70.26 -19.61
C SER A 987 46.52 -71.32 -20.61
N TYR A 988 47.27 -71.44 -21.71
CA TYR A 988 47.06 -72.49 -22.70
C TYR A 988 48.42 -73.06 -23.10
N VAL A 989 48.58 -74.38 -23.00
CA VAL A 989 49.90 -75.03 -23.01
C VAL A 989 50.58 -74.85 -24.37
N GLY A 990 51.71 -74.13 -24.38
CA GLY A 990 52.47 -73.81 -25.59
C GLY A 990 51.92 -72.64 -26.41
N TYR A 991 51.11 -71.77 -25.81
CA TYR A 991 50.62 -70.53 -26.41
C TYR A 991 50.80 -69.34 -25.46
N VAL A 992 50.99 -68.16 -26.05
CA VAL A 992 51.04 -66.86 -25.39
C VAL A 992 49.67 -66.20 -25.52
N PHE A 993 49.14 -65.65 -24.43
CA PHE A 993 47.90 -64.87 -24.42
C PHE A 993 48.12 -63.48 -25.04
N LEU A 994 47.19 -63.03 -25.88
CA LEU A 994 47.23 -61.74 -26.58
C LEU A 994 46.12 -60.75 -26.15
N GLY A 995 45.30 -61.10 -25.16
CA GLY A 995 44.18 -60.27 -24.69
C GLY A 995 42.80 -60.79 -25.13
N TRP A 996 41.79 -60.03 -24.72
CA TRP A 996 40.36 -60.30 -24.95
C TRP A 996 39.82 -59.47 -26.13
N TYR A 997 38.90 -60.06 -26.90
CA TYR A 997 38.37 -59.49 -28.14
C TYR A 997 36.85 -59.65 -28.22
N LEU A 998 36.14 -58.70 -28.82
CA LEU A 998 34.68 -58.74 -28.99
C LEU A 998 34.23 -59.71 -30.11
N ASP A 999 35.15 -60.13 -30.98
CA ASP A 999 34.90 -61.02 -32.12
C ASP A 999 35.77 -62.28 -32.08
N GLN A 1000 35.26 -63.39 -32.64
CA GLN A 1000 35.96 -64.67 -32.63
C GLN A 1000 37.20 -64.68 -33.56
N GLU A 1001 37.20 -63.83 -34.59
CA GLU A 1001 38.33 -63.57 -35.48
C GLU A 1001 39.46 -62.76 -34.79
N GLY A 1002 39.19 -62.16 -33.63
CA GLY A 1002 40.14 -61.40 -32.84
C GLY A 1002 40.62 -60.12 -33.52
N THR A 1003 39.72 -59.36 -34.14
CA THR A 1003 40.00 -58.12 -34.88
C THR A 1003 39.72 -56.86 -34.05
N ILE A 1004 38.79 -56.92 -33.09
CA ILE A 1004 38.39 -55.82 -32.20
C ILE A 1004 38.80 -56.19 -30.77
N ALA A 1005 39.91 -55.63 -30.29
CA ALA A 1005 40.35 -55.81 -28.90
C ALA A 1005 39.38 -55.07 -27.95
N TYR A 1006 39.13 -55.66 -26.79
CA TYR A 1006 38.32 -55.05 -25.72
C TYR A 1006 39.22 -54.38 -24.68
N ASP A 1007 38.87 -53.16 -24.27
CA ASP A 1007 39.55 -52.45 -23.18
C ASP A 1007 38.72 -52.57 -21.89
N PHE A 1008 39.31 -53.03 -20.80
CA PHE A 1008 38.62 -53.17 -19.51
C PHE A 1008 38.35 -51.83 -18.80
N SER A 1009 38.76 -50.71 -19.40
CA SER A 1009 38.30 -49.37 -19.02
C SER A 1009 37.07 -48.88 -19.80
N ASP A 1010 36.56 -49.63 -20.78
CA ASP A 1010 35.25 -49.35 -21.40
C ASP A 1010 34.10 -49.78 -20.47
N SER A 1011 32.99 -49.02 -20.49
CA SER A 1011 31.77 -49.32 -19.73
C SER A 1011 30.88 -50.30 -20.50
N VAL A 1012 30.39 -51.36 -19.86
CA VAL A 1012 29.49 -52.33 -20.49
C VAL A 1012 28.05 -51.82 -20.48
N LYS A 1013 27.40 -51.84 -21.65
CA LYS A 1013 26.02 -51.36 -21.86
C LYS A 1013 25.07 -52.40 -22.49
N GLU A 1014 25.58 -53.56 -22.88
CA GLU A 1014 24.81 -54.69 -23.39
C GLU A 1014 25.45 -56.03 -22.97
N ASP A 1015 24.74 -57.14 -23.17
CA ASP A 1015 25.24 -58.50 -22.93
C ASP A 1015 26.34 -58.85 -23.96
N ILE A 1016 27.61 -58.93 -23.54
CA ILE A 1016 28.79 -59.10 -24.42
C ILE A 1016 29.52 -60.42 -24.22
N THR A 1017 30.14 -60.94 -25.29
CA THR A 1017 31.02 -62.11 -25.25
C THR A 1017 32.44 -61.72 -25.62
N LEU A 1018 33.40 -62.05 -24.76
CA LEU A 1018 34.82 -61.78 -24.93
C LEU A 1018 35.58 -63.07 -25.25
N TYR A 1019 36.31 -63.07 -26.36
CA TYR A 1019 37.07 -64.20 -26.88
C TYR A 1019 38.56 -64.03 -26.56
N ALA A 1020 39.18 -65.06 -25.98
CA ALA A 1020 40.61 -65.07 -25.70
C ALA A 1020 41.41 -65.34 -26.99
N LYS A 1021 42.39 -64.47 -27.28
CA LYS A 1021 43.28 -64.62 -28.43
C LYS A 1021 44.64 -65.18 -28.01
N TRP A 1022 45.17 -66.09 -28.82
CA TRP A 1022 46.39 -66.84 -28.53
C TRP A 1022 47.35 -66.84 -29.73
N GLU A 1023 48.65 -66.85 -29.46
CA GLU A 1023 49.71 -67.11 -30.45
C GLU A 1023 50.59 -68.27 -29.98
N LEU A 1024 51.16 -69.08 -30.89
CA LEU A 1024 52.07 -70.16 -30.50
C LEU A 1024 53.30 -69.63 -29.75
N ASP A 1025 53.65 -70.25 -28.63
CA ASP A 1025 54.91 -69.98 -27.93
C ASP A 1025 56.06 -70.69 -28.64
N TYR A 1026 57.07 -69.90 -29.02
CA TYR A 1026 58.29 -70.38 -29.66
C TYR A 1026 59.51 -70.35 -28.72
N SER A 1027 59.34 -70.04 -27.43
CA SER A 1027 60.43 -69.82 -26.48
C SER A 1027 61.38 -71.02 -26.35
N GLU A 1028 60.86 -72.26 -26.21
CA GLU A 1028 61.71 -73.46 -26.17
C GLU A 1028 62.45 -73.68 -27.51
N LEU A 1029 61.83 -73.33 -28.65
CA LEU A 1029 62.49 -73.43 -29.96
C LEU A 1029 63.62 -72.40 -30.08
N GLN A 1030 63.40 -71.18 -29.57
CA GLN A 1030 64.39 -70.10 -29.58
C GLN A 1030 65.59 -70.43 -28.67
N GLU A 1031 65.36 -70.99 -27.48
CA GLU A 1031 66.42 -71.49 -26.59
C GLU A 1031 67.24 -72.60 -27.27
N VAL A 1032 66.56 -73.61 -27.83
CA VAL A 1032 67.19 -74.75 -28.51
C VAL A 1032 67.93 -74.33 -29.78
N ILE A 1033 67.47 -73.31 -30.51
CA ILE A 1033 68.23 -72.70 -31.62
C ILE A 1033 69.49 -71.99 -31.10
N SER A 1034 69.39 -71.22 -30.00
CA SER A 1034 70.51 -70.44 -29.45
C SER A 1034 71.64 -71.36 -28.97
N ASP A 1035 71.32 -72.35 -28.14
CA ASP A 1035 72.26 -73.37 -27.66
C ASP A 1035 72.89 -74.16 -28.81
N ALA A 1036 72.09 -74.62 -29.78
CA ALA A 1036 72.60 -75.32 -30.95
C ALA A 1036 73.52 -74.45 -31.83
N GLN A 1037 73.24 -73.15 -31.95
CA GLN A 1037 74.04 -72.22 -32.74
C GLN A 1037 75.36 -71.84 -32.04
N GLU A 1038 75.37 -71.67 -30.71
CA GLU A 1038 76.60 -71.51 -29.92
C GLU A 1038 77.53 -72.72 -30.08
N LYS A 1039 76.99 -73.94 -29.99
CA LYS A 1039 77.74 -75.19 -30.22
C LYS A 1039 78.27 -75.35 -31.66
N ILE A 1040 77.58 -74.76 -32.64
CA ILE A 1040 78.00 -74.75 -34.05
C ILE A 1040 79.16 -73.76 -34.25
N ASP A 1041 79.08 -72.54 -33.71
CA ASP A 1041 80.04 -71.48 -33.96
C ASP A 1041 81.31 -71.58 -33.08
N SER A 1042 81.20 -72.19 -31.89
CA SER A 1042 82.34 -72.59 -31.06
C SER A 1042 83.18 -73.74 -31.66
N GLY A 1043 82.71 -74.41 -32.71
CA GLY A 1043 83.42 -75.49 -33.38
C GLY A 1043 83.47 -76.82 -32.61
N MET A 1044 82.54 -77.03 -31.67
CA MET A 1044 82.52 -78.15 -30.70
C MET A 1044 82.48 -79.56 -31.33
N TYR A 1045 82.12 -79.69 -32.61
CA TYR A 1045 81.92 -80.96 -33.31
C TYR A 1045 82.69 -81.06 -34.63
N ASN A 1046 83.13 -82.27 -34.96
CA ASN A 1046 83.88 -82.56 -36.19
C ASN A 1046 83.05 -82.29 -37.47
N THR A 1047 83.53 -81.37 -38.31
CA THR A 1047 82.73 -80.71 -39.37
C THR A 1047 82.64 -81.47 -40.70
N GLU A 1048 83.53 -82.44 -40.97
CA GLU A 1048 83.55 -83.15 -42.26
C GLU A 1048 82.42 -84.18 -42.42
N LYS A 1049 81.77 -84.57 -41.31
CA LYS A 1049 80.80 -85.68 -41.28
C LYS A 1049 79.42 -85.25 -41.80
N MET A 1050 78.82 -86.08 -42.64
CA MET A 1050 77.47 -85.88 -43.21
C MET A 1050 76.39 -85.61 -42.14
N LYS A 1051 76.56 -86.14 -40.92
CA LYS A 1051 75.68 -85.89 -39.77
C LYS A 1051 75.68 -84.42 -39.30
N PHE A 1052 76.84 -83.75 -39.30
CA PHE A 1052 76.95 -82.34 -38.88
C PHE A 1052 76.21 -81.42 -39.86
N LYS A 1053 76.27 -81.73 -41.16
CA LYS A 1053 75.48 -81.04 -42.20
C LYS A 1053 73.97 -81.21 -41.99
N LEU A 1054 73.51 -82.37 -41.50
CA LEU A 1054 72.10 -82.60 -41.16
C LEU A 1054 71.67 -81.80 -39.93
N TYR A 1055 72.47 -81.78 -38.86
CA TYR A 1055 72.22 -80.97 -37.66
C TYR A 1055 72.10 -79.47 -38.02
N LYS A 1056 73.11 -78.91 -38.69
CA LYS A 1056 73.06 -77.50 -39.14
C LYS A 1056 71.91 -77.22 -40.10
N SER A 1057 71.47 -78.20 -40.91
CA SER A 1057 70.27 -78.07 -41.76
C SER A 1057 68.94 -78.12 -40.99
N ASN A 1058 68.89 -78.73 -39.81
CA ASN A 1058 67.69 -78.74 -38.97
C ASN A 1058 67.61 -77.43 -38.16
N VAL A 1059 68.71 -76.97 -37.58
CA VAL A 1059 68.81 -75.64 -36.95
C VAL A 1059 68.40 -74.53 -37.94
N LYS A 1060 68.91 -74.57 -39.18
CA LYS A 1060 68.52 -73.59 -40.23
C LYS A 1060 67.03 -73.62 -40.61
N LYS A 1061 66.33 -74.75 -40.41
CA LYS A 1061 64.87 -74.84 -40.61
C LYS A 1061 64.10 -74.29 -39.42
N ALA A 1062 64.58 -74.55 -38.20
CA ALA A 1062 64.02 -74.02 -36.97
C ALA A 1062 64.12 -72.49 -36.92
N GLU A 1063 65.28 -71.91 -37.27
CA GLU A 1063 65.44 -70.46 -37.44
C GLU A 1063 64.38 -69.86 -38.37
N VAL A 1064 64.14 -70.49 -39.52
CA VAL A 1064 63.16 -70.02 -40.51
C VAL A 1064 61.72 -70.19 -40.02
N MET A 1065 61.43 -71.25 -39.26
CA MET A 1065 60.14 -71.50 -38.62
C MET A 1065 59.84 -70.44 -37.54
N LEU A 1066 60.84 -70.12 -36.69
CA LEU A 1066 60.79 -69.05 -35.69
C LEU A 1066 60.61 -67.67 -36.34
N LEU A 1067 61.51 -67.29 -37.27
CA LEU A 1067 61.52 -65.98 -37.94
C LEU A 1067 60.24 -65.67 -38.74
N LYS A 1068 59.49 -66.70 -39.13
CA LYS A 1068 58.22 -66.55 -39.86
C LYS A 1068 57.00 -66.89 -39.01
N LYS A 1069 57.18 -67.26 -37.73
CA LYS A 1069 56.18 -67.90 -36.86
C LYS A 1069 55.30 -68.91 -37.62
N SER A 1070 55.94 -69.76 -38.42
CA SER A 1070 55.27 -70.55 -39.46
C SER A 1070 54.97 -72.00 -39.09
N ALA A 1071 54.96 -72.33 -37.79
CA ALA A 1071 54.41 -73.59 -37.33
C ALA A 1071 52.88 -73.47 -37.24
N GLN A 1072 52.16 -74.54 -37.59
CA GLN A 1072 50.70 -74.62 -37.56
C GLN A 1072 50.17 -75.22 -36.25
N SER A 1073 51.06 -75.76 -35.40
CA SER A 1073 50.73 -76.27 -34.07
C SER A 1073 51.97 -76.39 -33.18
N LEU A 1074 51.75 -76.48 -31.87
CA LEU A 1074 52.80 -76.78 -30.88
C LEU A 1074 53.55 -78.08 -31.22
N GLN A 1075 52.85 -79.09 -31.78
CA GLN A 1075 53.47 -80.36 -32.15
C GLN A 1075 54.55 -80.18 -33.24
N GLU A 1076 54.37 -79.27 -34.21
CA GLU A 1076 55.39 -79.00 -35.21
C GLU A 1076 56.64 -78.34 -34.60
N ILE A 1077 56.46 -77.48 -33.59
CA ILE A 1077 57.53 -76.83 -32.83
C ILE A 1077 58.31 -77.90 -32.04
N GLN A 1078 57.62 -78.73 -31.26
CA GLN A 1078 58.20 -79.84 -30.50
C GLN A 1078 58.89 -80.87 -31.41
N GLU A 1079 58.31 -81.20 -32.56
CA GLU A 1079 58.96 -82.05 -33.56
C GLU A 1079 60.23 -81.41 -34.13
N MET A 1080 60.25 -80.09 -34.37
CA MET A 1080 61.45 -79.39 -34.85
C MET A 1080 62.56 -79.39 -33.79
N ILE A 1081 62.20 -79.11 -32.53
CA ILE A 1081 63.08 -79.23 -31.36
C ILE A 1081 63.66 -80.64 -31.26
N GLN A 1082 62.82 -81.67 -31.34
CA GLN A 1082 63.29 -83.04 -31.30
C GLN A 1082 64.20 -83.35 -32.50
N LYS A 1083 63.87 -82.89 -33.72
CA LYS A 1083 64.73 -83.06 -34.92
C LYS A 1083 66.09 -82.38 -34.80
N ILE A 1084 66.25 -81.36 -33.94
CA ILE A 1084 67.57 -80.80 -33.55
C ILE A 1084 68.25 -81.72 -32.53
N LYS A 1085 67.62 -81.99 -31.38
CA LYS A 1085 68.15 -82.81 -30.28
C LYS A 1085 68.58 -84.21 -30.77
N ASP A 1086 67.78 -84.84 -31.64
CA ASP A 1086 68.09 -86.13 -32.28
C ASP A 1086 69.27 -86.07 -33.25
N ALA A 1087 69.51 -84.94 -33.92
CA ALA A 1087 70.64 -84.79 -34.82
C ALA A 1087 71.94 -84.51 -34.05
N GLU A 1088 71.87 -83.74 -32.96
CA GLU A 1088 72.97 -83.45 -32.04
C GLU A 1088 73.50 -84.71 -31.36
N GLY A 1089 72.61 -85.51 -30.75
CA GLY A 1089 72.98 -86.76 -30.06
C GLY A 1089 73.58 -87.84 -30.97
N LYS A 1090 73.63 -87.62 -32.28
CA LYS A 1090 74.28 -88.49 -33.27
C LYS A 1090 75.66 -87.98 -33.72
N LEU A 1091 76.08 -86.79 -33.28
CA LEU A 1091 77.41 -86.21 -33.52
C LEU A 1091 78.48 -86.86 -32.64
N THR A 1092 79.74 -86.48 -32.90
CA THR A 1092 80.88 -86.77 -32.02
C THR A 1092 81.58 -85.44 -31.72
N PRO A 1093 82.05 -85.20 -30.49
CA PRO A 1093 82.98 -84.10 -30.19
C PRO A 1093 84.16 -84.07 -31.17
N ALA A 1094 84.74 -82.88 -31.36
CA ALA A 1094 85.86 -82.63 -32.27
C ALA A 1094 87.12 -83.43 -31.92
#